data_AF-A0A085MC81-F1
#
_entry.id   AF-A0A085MC81-F1
#
_cell.length_a   1.000
_cell.length_b   1.000
_cell.length_c   1.000
_cell.angle_alpha   90.00
_cell.angle_beta   90.00
_cell.angle_gamma   90.00
#
_symmetry.space_group_name_H-M   'P 1'
#
loop_
_entity.id
_entity.type
_entity.pdbx_description
1 polymer ?
#
loop_
_entity_poly.entity_id
_entity_poly.type
_entity_poly.pdbx_seq_one_letter_code
_entity_poly.pdbx_strand_id
1 'polypeptide(L)'
;MHESSTLMKRLYKLRIGKSKFIQCNQLYHRSLINRKKAYVDDGYSWTRVNALASFMASEETDNSSDRLKNLGNWIHCFCVITFDLEVGQSLEFKYPTNAVLSKEEILSACYLAFPDSNSGFLGDALFHFRIRRVGGKDESLSLAHAKYNSMCPCAMEIDPDFFYAFAFFRQVKDSSLPRGYFQKSVVLITSLPFINFYRHILSSLSPAYFSTGLPLIEAVCQEVEHWEDPLPGAMLSLPFMGSVVKLRIPTRTDACGPKEALLGLHTGGENCFIMPSVHEPELFDCLSSYLPHLHLLWELVLLGEPIVVMGPFPDVVSAIVQALVSLIWPLRYCYDFRPYFTVQDNDFKEFVLPKGAAAPRNVILGTTNPFFIKALENWPHVLRLPKDSKKKSFKRNSKVRRNLAQMTNEEKIGLFSKYKGFLAKGNSLVKRLAKGMKYNRPSEAQTHIIRRHFTDLTQSFLLPLEQYVTNAMPLTKDISPWKEPPKSPQFELDEFIKAVENAGLPTVAGVKGDWIGLYRAFCETKNFQFWLQRRQLEADIKLRLLHLEAIAEAPLTDTLSTKVEVEVVDFILKLREALVMLYSLSCLSKSFMKVVIRLFQNMFKSLINILRSDCLTARLLCSSASSVETSPFETEELKQWREQLNQDEAALLKKVITEFQLYKYLDSRLPSHLTVKHAERLLMLDGKTQRLRYLSYLGRKQHLAESKEKTRLERAKKGEARRAEVLAERLSNKHLLYALGANSISRRIADSAMNKIDEARLAFAQMYGQPLVLDMSPMKELSPIETDLTWSQLRECYFVNRTHLVPFDLHFTDCDPTLKTWSDSERYFCGGLDKYMLQWHQQSFYDMFPRERLVYLSPDSRRMLDAVESDKIYVIGAMVDRPNRLNWTLGKAKQLNITTAKLPLDKYVRWHSGTKSLTLNQVVGILLDVVQNGGDWSSAIVKNVPKRKLVPKNTECSKQIRQAQFDRMRYLLSMVD
;
A
#
# COMPACT_ATOMS: atom_id res chain seq x y z
N MET A 1 27.63 -29.02 -5.02
CA MET A 1 28.58 -29.17 -6.15
C MET A 1 29.46 -30.42 -6.05
N HIS A 2 29.95 -30.80 -4.86
CA HIS A 2 30.80 -31.99 -4.73
C HIS A 2 30.07 -33.30 -5.08
N GLU A 3 28.80 -33.45 -4.67
CA GLU A 3 27.97 -34.62 -4.95
C GLU A 3 27.50 -34.72 -6.41
N SER A 4 27.30 -33.58 -7.10
CA SER A 4 26.93 -33.54 -8.53
C SER A 4 28.08 -34.00 -9.43
N SER A 5 29.34 -33.75 -9.04
CA SER A 5 30.52 -34.28 -9.73
C SER A 5 30.63 -35.80 -9.58
N THR A 6 30.28 -36.32 -8.40
CA THR A 6 30.28 -37.76 -8.10
C THR A 6 29.17 -38.51 -8.84
N LEU A 7 28.01 -37.88 -9.03
CA LEU A 7 26.88 -38.43 -9.79
C LEU A 7 27.16 -38.47 -11.30
N MET A 8 27.76 -37.41 -11.87
CA MET A 8 28.20 -37.40 -13.28
C MET A 8 29.27 -38.46 -13.56
N LYS A 9 30.21 -38.68 -12.61
CA LYS A 9 31.19 -39.78 -12.69
C LYS A 9 30.56 -41.18 -12.58
N ARG A 10 29.42 -41.31 -11.89
CA ARG A 10 28.65 -42.57 -11.80
C ARG A 10 27.77 -42.81 -13.04
N LEU A 11 27.17 -41.78 -13.63
CA LEU A 11 26.45 -41.85 -14.90
C LEU A 11 27.40 -42.21 -16.06
N TYR A 12 28.65 -41.72 -16.03
CA TYR A 12 29.71 -42.13 -16.96
C TYR A 12 30.03 -43.64 -16.92
N LYS A 13 29.71 -44.33 -15.82
CA LYS A 13 29.89 -45.78 -15.64
C LYS A 13 28.68 -46.62 -16.03
N LEU A 14 27.49 -46.04 -16.23
CA LEU A 14 26.26 -46.77 -16.52
C LEU A 14 25.76 -46.48 -17.96
N ARG A 15 26.17 -47.37 -18.88
CA ARG A 15 25.51 -47.70 -20.15
C ARG A 15 25.07 -46.56 -21.09
N ILE A 16 26.00 -45.69 -21.50
CA ILE A 16 25.94 -45.08 -22.84
C ILE A 16 27.25 -45.41 -23.54
N GLY A 17 27.19 -46.21 -24.61
CA GLY A 17 28.36 -46.61 -25.36
C GLY A 17 29.16 -45.39 -25.84
N LYS A 18 30.47 -45.37 -25.54
CA LYS A 18 31.43 -44.27 -25.84
C LYS A 18 31.28 -43.63 -27.23
N SER A 19 30.87 -44.40 -28.24
CA SER A 19 30.75 -43.95 -29.63
C SER A 19 29.64 -42.90 -29.85
N LYS A 20 28.43 -43.09 -29.28
CA LYS A 20 27.28 -42.18 -29.50
C LYS A 20 27.40 -40.86 -28.72
N PHE A 21 28.05 -40.89 -27.56
CA PHE A 21 28.28 -39.70 -26.73
C PHE A 21 29.26 -38.71 -27.39
N ILE A 22 30.31 -39.20 -28.03
CA ILE A 22 31.29 -38.36 -28.75
C ILE A 22 30.63 -37.67 -29.96
N GLN A 23 29.75 -38.38 -30.67
CA GLN A 23 29.05 -37.84 -31.84
C GLN A 23 28.03 -36.76 -31.47
N CYS A 24 27.28 -36.94 -30.37
CA CYS A 24 26.40 -35.90 -29.83
C CYS A 24 27.16 -34.67 -29.30
N ASN A 25 28.32 -34.89 -28.65
CA ASN A 25 29.12 -33.80 -28.09
C ASN A 25 29.77 -32.94 -29.20
N GLN A 26 30.18 -33.55 -30.32
CA GLN A 26 30.68 -32.83 -31.50
C GLN A 26 29.58 -32.00 -32.20
N LEU A 27 28.36 -32.54 -32.33
CA LEU A 27 27.22 -31.79 -32.87
C LEU A 27 26.78 -30.65 -31.95
N TYR A 28 26.85 -30.86 -30.63
CA TYR A 28 26.59 -29.87 -29.60
C TYR A 28 27.59 -28.69 -29.65
N HIS A 29 28.90 -28.96 -29.72
CA HIS A 29 29.90 -27.89 -29.84
C HIS A 29 29.75 -27.09 -31.14
N ARG A 30 29.36 -27.73 -32.26
CA ARG A 30 29.12 -27.04 -33.54
C ARG A 30 27.87 -26.15 -33.51
N SER A 31 26.81 -26.58 -32.82
CA SER A 31 25.60 -25.79 -32.57
C SER A 31 25.86 -24.61 -31.62
N LEU A 32 26.67 -24.80 -30.57
CA LEU A 32 27.04 -23.74 -29.62
C LEU A 32 27.88 -22.63 -30.27
N ILE A 33 28.80 -23.00 -31.18
CA ILE A 33 29.62 -22.04 -31.94
C ILE A 33 28.74 -21.23 -32.92
N ASN A 34 27.79 -21.88 -33.57
CA ASN A 34 26.84 -21.21 -34.48
C ASN A 34 25.84 -20.31 -33.73
N ARG A 35 25.39 -20.71 -32.54
CA ARG A 35 24.53 -19.87 -31.67
C ARG A 35 25.31 -18.70 -31.06
N LYS A 36 26.58 -18.88 -30.67
CA LYS A 36 27.44 -17.76 -30.25
C LYS A 36 27.60 -16.70 -31.34
N LYS A 37 27.64 -17.08 -32.62
CA LYS A 37 27.71 -16.13 -33.74
C LYS A 37 26.41 -15.33 -33.97
N ALA A 38 25.25 -15.90 -33.64
CA ALA A 38 23.96 -15.23 -33.80
C ALA A 38 23.57 -14.31 -32.62
N TYR A 39 24.21 -14.46 -31.45
CA TYR A 39 23.91 -13.70 -30.23
C TYR A 39 24.81 -12.47 -30.01
N VAL A 40 25.81 -12.26 -30.86
CA VAL A 40 26.74 -11.10 -30.76
C VAL A 40 26.12 -9.81 -31.32
N ASP A 41 25.00 -9.89 -32.05
CA ASP A 41 24.37 -8.71 -32.68
C ASP A 41 23.41 -7.91 -31.76
N ASP A 42 23.01 -8.42 -30.59
CA ASP A 42 22.13 -7.71 -29.62
C ASP A 42 22.93 -7.15 -28.42
N GLY A 43 23.77 -6.15 -28.71
CA GLY A 43 24.91 -5.70 -27.90
C GLY A 43 24.69 -4.98 -26.56
N TYR A 44 23.55 -5.08 -25.84
CA TYR A 44 23.39 -4.33 -24.57
C TYR A 44 22.76 -5.09 -23.38
N SER A 45 22.19 -6.29 -23.55
CA SER A 45 21.35 -6.91 -22.52
C SER A 45 22.04 -8.00 -21.67
N TRP A 46 23.00 -8.75 -22.25
CA TRP A 46 23.60 -9.93 -21.59
C TRP A 46 24.95 -9.68 -20.90
N THR A 47 25.62 -8.56 -21.16
CA THR A 47 26.92 -8.20 -20.57
C THR A 47 26.84 -8.07 -19.05
N ARG A 48 25.75 -7.54 -18.49
CA ARG A 48 25.59 -7.35 -17.04
C ARG A 48 25.32 -8.65 -16.26
N VAL A 49 24.59 -9.60 -16.85
CA VAL A 49 24.31 -10.92 -16.24
C VAL A 49 25.54 -11.82 -16.34
N ASN A 50 26.29 -11.75 -17.45
CA ASN A 50 27.55 -12.46 -17.61
C ASN A 50 28.69 -11.84 -16.80
N ALA A 51 28.72 -10.53 -16.54
CA ALA A 51 29.72 -9.91 -15.67
C ALA A 51 29.65 -10.47 -14.24
N LEU A 52 28.43 -10.66 -13.70
CA LEU A 52 28.23 -11.28 -12.39
C LEU A 52 28.62 -12.77 -12.40
N ALA A 53 28.23 -13.52 -13.45
CA ALA A 53 28.52 -14.95 -13.55
C ALA A 53 30.00 -15.26 -13.83
N SER A 54 30.70 -14.40 -14.59
CA SER A 54 32.12 -14.52 -14.91
C SER A 54 33.01 -14.10 -13.74
N PHE A 55 32.54 -13.18 -12.88
CA PHE A 55 33.27 -12.74 -11.68
C PHE A 55 33.13 -13.71 -10.50
N MET A 56 31.96 -14.38 -10.37
CA MET A 56 31.79 -15.45 -9.35
C MET A 56 32.58 -16.73 -9.68
N ALA A 57 32.99 -16.91 -10.94
CA ALA A 57 33.91 -17.99 -11.33
C ALA A 57 35.38 -17.67 -10.98
N SER A 58 35.72 -16.42 -10.65
CA SER A 58 37.06 -15.97 -10.27
C SER A 58 37.25 -15.77 -8.76
N GLU A 59 36.29 -16.19 -7.93
CA GLU A 59 36.31 -15.97 -6.47
C GLU A 59 37.31 -16.84 -5.67
N GLU A 60 38.34 -17.40 -6.33
CA GLU A 60 39.41 -18.16 -5.65
C GLU A 60 40.79 -17.50 -5.69
N THR A 61 40.97 -16.32 -6.27
CA THR A 61 42.26 -15.62 -6.21
C THR A 61 42.10 -14.11 -6.22
N ASP A 62 41.99 -13.47 -5.05
CA ASP A 62 42.67 -12.20 -4.90
C ASP A 62 43.04 -11.89 -3.43
N ASN A 63 44.34 -11.93 -3.18
CA ASN A 63 44.97 -11.74 -1.89
C ASN A 63 46.02 -10.65 -2.04
N SER A 64 45.62 -9.36 -2.14
CA SER A 64 46.50 -8.21 -1.81
C SER A 64 45.81 -6.83 -1.74
N SER A 65 46.09 -6.10 -0.66
CA SER A 65 46.42 -4.65 -0.59
C SER A 65 45.41 -3.48 -0.68
N ASP A 66 44.10 -3.62 -0.86
CA ASP A 66 43.22 -2.44 -0.87
C ASP A 66 42.68 -2.05 0.52
N ARG A 67 43.32 -1.06 1.17
CA ARG A 67 42.70 -0.30 2.27
C ARG A 67 41.67 0.67 1.66
N LEU A 68 40.47 0.76 2.23
CA LEU A 68 39.33 1.62 1.82
C LEU A 68 38.35 1.02 0.78
N LYS A 69 37.99 -0.26 0.87
CA LYS A 69 37.06 -0.90 -0.08
C LYS A 69 35.63 -0.38 0.07
N ASN A 70 35.21 -0.13 1.29
CA ASN A 70 33.83 0.25 1.59
C ASN A 70 33.58 1.76 1.38
N LEU A 71 34.63 2.57 1.48
CA LEU A 71 34.61 3.98 1.07
C LEU A 71 34.03 4.12 -0.33
N GLY A 72 34.55 3.35 -1.30
CA GLY A 72 34.10 3.37 -2.70
C GLY A 72 32.63 3.00 -2.91
N ASN A 73 32.00 2.32 -1.93
CA ASN A 73 30.57 2.04 -1.98
C ASN A 73 29.73 3.31 -1.75
N TRP A 74 30.22 4.26 -0.93
CA TRP A 74 29.55 5.50 -0.59
C TRP A 74 30.09 6.73 -1.33
N ILE A 75 31.41 6.87 -1.43
CA ILE A 75 32.13 8.04 -1.93
C ILE A 75 33.26 7.54 -2.81
N HIS A 76 33.32 8.04 -4.05
CA HIS A 76 34.42 7.72 -4.96
C HIS A 76 35.70 8.42 -4.53
N CYS A 77 35.62 9.74 -4.32
CA CYS A 77 36.71 10.53 -3.75
C CYS A 77 36.23 11.92 -3.30
N PHE A 78 37.08 12.58 -2.52
CA PHE A 78 37.07 14.00 -2.26
C PHE A 78 38.12 14.70 -3.11
N CYS A 79 37.76 15.84 -3.71
CA CYS A 79 38.66 16.72 -4.44
C CYS A 79 38.66 18.09 -3.78
N VAL A 80 39.84 18.65 -3.54
CA VAL A 80 40.01 20.03 -3.12
C VAL A 80 40.52 20.82 -4.31
N ILE A 81 39.79 21.86 -4.68
CA ILE A 81 40.04 22.64 -5.90
C ILE A 81 40.25 24.08 -5.48
N THR A 82 41.36 24.66 -5.94
CA THR A 82 41.77 26.03 -5.69
C THR A 82 41.74 26.85 -6.96
N PHE A 83 41.84 28.17 -6.81
CA PHE A 83 42.05 29.06 -7.94
C PHE A 83 43.51 29.53 -7.95
N ASP A 84 44.25 29.06 -8.95
CA ASP A 84 45.60 29.52 -9.28
C ASP A 84 45.53 30.74 -10.24
N LEU A 85 46.45 31.69 -10.10
CA LEU A 85 46.44 32.92 -10.92
C LEU A 85 46.91 32.69 -12.36
N GLU A 86 47.80 31.71 -12.58
CA GLU A 86 48.37 31.41 -13.90
C GLU A 86 47.54 30.34 -14.62
N VAL A 87 47.08 29.33 -13.88
CA VAL A 87 46.38 28.16 -14.45
C VAL A 87 44.86 28.28 -14.38
N GLY A 88 44.32 29.06 -13.44
CA GLY A 88 42.88 29.12 -13.15
C GLY A 88 42.45 28.06 -12.15
N GLN A 89 41.26 27.47 -12.31
CA GLN A 89 40.77 26.42 -11.41
C GLN A 89 41.63 25.16 -11.54
N SER A 90 42.24 24.72 -10.44
CA SER A 90 43.13 23.56 -10.43
C SER A 90 42.88 22.65 -9.23
N LEU A 91 43.10 21.35 -9.43
CA LEU A 91 43.02 20.35 -8.38
C LEU A 91 44.26 20.48 -7.48
N GLU A 92 44.05 20.85 -6.22
CA GLU A 92 45.12 20.89 -5.21
C GLU A 92 45.39 19.49 -4.67
N PHE A 93 44.32 18.76 -4.34
CA PHE A 93 44.43 17.41 -3.77
C PHE A 93 43.21 16.53 -4.05
N LYS A 94 43.41 15.21 -4.06
CA LYS A 94 42.38 14.17 -4.22
C LYS A 94 42.59 13.06 -3.19
N TYR A 95 41.54 12.70 -2.45
CA TYR A 95 41.53 11.59 -1.49
C TYR A 95 40.41 10.58 -1.77
N PRO A 96 40.65 9.27 -1.70
CA PRO A 96 41.95 8.65 -1.53
C PRO A 96 42.82 8.83 -2.78
N THR A 97 44.14 8.80 -2.63
CA THR A 97 45.07 9.13 -3.72
C THR A 97 44.98 8.15 -4.90
N ASN A 98 44.63 6.89 -4.60
CA ASN A 98 44.42 5.82 -5.57
C ASN A 98 43.07 5.87 -6.32
N ALA A 99 42.14 6.77 -5.97
CA ALA A 99 40.86 6.88 -6.67
C ALA A 99 41.08 7.23 -8.15
N VAL A 100 40.53 6.43 -9.07
CA VAL A 100 40.75 6.60 -10.51
C VAL A 100 39.79 7.67 -11.04
N LEU A 101 40.35 8.74 -11.61
CA LEU A 101 39.62 9.76 -12.38
C LEU A 101 40.46 10.09 -13.61
N SER A 102 39.81 10.20 -14.77
CA SER A 102 40.47 10.64 -16.00
C SER A 102 40.88 12.11 -15.92
N LYS A 103 41.82 12.54 -16.76
CA LYS A 103 42.21 13.96 -16.83
C LYS A 103 41.03 14.86 -17.20
N GLU A 104 40.13 14.39 -18.06
CA GLU A 104 38.94 15.12 -18.49
C GLU A 104 37.91 15.26 -17.36
N GLU A 105 37.74 14.21 -16.54
CA GLU A 105 36.86 14.22 -15.37
C GLU A 105 37.37 15.19 -14.30
N ILE A 106 38.68 15.21 -14.06
CA ILE A 106 39.32 16.16 -13.14
C ILE A 106 39.13 17.59 -13.62
N LEU A 107 39.38 17.86 -14.92
CA LEU A 107 39.18 19.18 -15.50
C LEU A 107 37.72 19.63 -15.38
N SER A 108 36.77 18.74 -15.68
CA SER A 108 35.33 19.01 -15.54
C SER A 108 34.96 19.33 -14.09
N ALA A 109 35.50 18.59 -13.12
CA ALA A 109 35.30 18.90 -11.71
C ALA A 109 35.87 20.27 -11.33
N CYS A 110 37.05 20.64 -11.84
CA CYS A 110 37.70 21.92 -11.57
C CYS A 110 36.85 23.10 -12.04
N TYR A 111 36.35 23.06 -13.27
CA TYR A 111 35.55 24.15 -13.83
C TYR A 111 34.15 24.25 -13.19
N LEU A 112 33.48 23.11 -12.97
CA LEU A 112 32.12 23.10 -12.42
C LEU A 112 32.07 23.39 -10.91
N ALA A 113 33.19 23.22 -10.18
CA ALA A 113 33.26 23.50 -8.75
C ALA A 113 33.24 24.99 -8.39
N PHE A 114 33.31 25.89 -9.39
CA PHE A 114 33.32 27.33 -9.21
C PHE A 114 32.10 27.99 -9.87
N PRO A 115 31.51 29.02 -9.24
CA PRO A 115 30.50 29.85 -9.90
C PRO A 115 31.07 30.55 -11.16
N ASP A 116 30.36 30.45 -12.29
CA ASP A 116 30.79 30.94 -13.62
C ASP A 116 30.70 32.46 -13.74
N SER A 117 29.83 33.07 -12.93
CA SER A 117 29.71 34.53 -12.79
C SER A 117 30.24 34.98 -11.44
N ASN A 118 31.28 35.82 -11.45
CA ASN A 118 31.82 36.50 -10.26
C ASN A 118 30.97 37.69 -9.81
N SER A 119 29.65 37.70 -10.06
CA SER A 119 28.77 38.83 -9.77
C SER A 119 28.58 39.03 -8.26
N GLY A 120 29.58 39.64 -7.60
CA GLY A 120 29.53 40.11 -6.22
C GLY A 120 29.30 39.03 -5.15
N PHE A 121 29.46 37.76 -5.48
CA PHE A 121 29.21 36.66 -4.56
C PHE A 121 30.27 36.61 -3.46
N LEU A 122 29.87 36.88 -2.23
CA LEU A 122 30.68 36.76 -1.03
C LEU A 122 30.05 35.73 -0.08
N GLY A 123 30.84 34.78 0.38
CA GLY A 123 30.43 33.72 1.30
C GLY A 123 30.48 32.32 0.69
N ASP A 124 29.62 31.45 1.22
CA ASP A 124 29.62 30.03 0.92
C ASP A 124 28.46 29.64 -0.03
N ALA A 125 28.71 28.70 -0.95
CA ALA A 125 27.73 28.09 -1.83
C ALA A 125 27.83 26.57 -1.78
N LEU A 126 26.71 25.88 -1.54
CA LEU A 126 26.62 24.42 -1.59
C LEU A 126 25.67 24.00 -2.71
N PHE A 127 26.22 23.39 -3.74
CA PHE A 127 25.51 23.00 -4.93
C PHE A 127 26.05 21.67 -5.47
N HIS A 128 25.34 21.10 -6.44
CA HIS A 128 25.75 19.84 -7.07
C HIS A 128 25.73 19.95 -8.58
N PHE A 129 26.53 19.13 -9.22
CA PHE A 129 26.65 18.99 -10.67
C PHE A 129 26.95 17.53 -11.02
N ARG A 130 27.04 17.25 -12.32
CA ARG A 130 27.33 15.91 -12.83
C ARG A 130 28.56 15.94 -13.71
N ILE A 131 29.40 14.92 -13.58
CA ILE A 131 30.63 14.76 -14.37
C ILE A 131 30.41 13.57 -15.29
N ARG A 132 30.55 13.77 -16.60
CA ARG A 132 30.45 12.69 -17.60
C ARG A 132 31.66 11.76 -17.48
N ARG A 133 31.41 10.45 -17.46
CA ARG A 133 32.46 9.43 -17.34
C ARG A 133 33.08 9.09 -18.68
N VAL A 134 34.41 8.99 -18.72
CA VAL A 134 35.16 8.59 -19.91
C VAL A 134 35.24 7.06 -19.94
N GLY A 135 34.45 6.41 -20.80
CA GLY A 135 34.43 4.93 -20.93
C GLY A 135 33.29 4.20 -20.19
N GLY A 136 32.24 4.90 -19.77
CA GLY A 136 31.16 4.41 -18.88
C GLY A 136 30.35 3.18 -19.31
N LYS A 137 30.66 2.54 -20.44
CA LYS A 137 29.97 1.33 -20.92
C LYS A 137 30.66 0.02 -20.52
N ASP A 138 31.96 0.04 -20.24
CA ASP A 138 32.76 -1.18 -20.02
C ASP A 138 33.17 -1.43 -18.56
N GLU A 139 33.06 -0.44 -17.65
CA GLU A 139 33.34 -0.65 -16.23
C GLU A 139 32.15 -1.26 -15.49
N SER A 140 32.34 -2.46 -14.94
CA SER A 140 31.34 -3.15 -14.11
C SER A 140 31.13 -2.42 -12.79
N LEU A 141 29.86 -2.30 -12.37
CA LEU A 141 29.51 -1.78 -11.04
C LEU A 141 30.10 -2.67 -9.95
N SER A 142 30.48 -2.07 -8.81
CA SER A 142 30.84 -2.85 -7.62
C SER A 142 29.70 -3.78 -7.19
N LEU A 143 30.02 -4.86 -6.47
CA LEU A 143 29.00 -5.79 -5.99
C LEU A 143 27.93 -5.08 -5.13
N ALA A 144 28.35 -4.13 -4.29
CA ALA A 144 27.44 -3.33 -3.47
C ALA A 144 26.53 -2.44 -4.33
N HIS A 145 27.09 -1.77 -5.36
CA HIS A 145 26.32 -0.95 -6.30
C HIS A 145 25.34 -1.77 -7.15
N ALA A 146 25.73 -2.97 -7.58
CA ALA A 146 24.84 -3.88 -8.29
C ALA A 146 23.68 -4.36 -7.41
N LYS A 147 23.94 -4.68 -6.14
CA LYS A 147 22.92 -5.02 -5.15
C LYS A 147 22.01 -3.81 -4.83
N TYR A 148 22.58 -2.62 -4.68
CA TYR A 148 21.80 -1.38 -4.50
C TYR A 148 20.83 -1.17 -5.67
N ASN A 149 21.32 -1.20 -6.91
CA ASN A 149 20.51 -1.01 -8.12
C ASN A 149 19.40 -2.06 -8.25
N SER A 150 19.60 -3.30 -7.78
CA SER A 150 18.56 -4.33 -7.85
C SER A 150 17.41 -4.09 -6.85
N MET A 151 17.63 -3.28 -5.81
CA MET A 151 16.68 -3.06 -4.71
C MET A 151 16.07 -1.64 -4.69
N CYS A 152 16.72 -0.63 -5.26
CA CYS A 152 16.29 0.77 -5.22
C CYS A 152 15.23 1.10 -6.29
N PRO A 153 14.37 2.12 -6.10
CA PRO A 153 13.48 2.63 -7.14
C PRO A 153 14.23 2.98 -8.44
N CYS A 154 13.61 2.78 -9.60
CA CYS A 154 14.24 2.99 -10.92
C CYS A 154 14.79 4.42 -11.10
N ALA A 155 14.07 5.42 -10.57
CA ALA A 155 14.49 6.81 -10.59
C ALA A 155 15.75 7.10 -9.74
N MET A 156 16.18 6.18 -8.87
CA MET A 156 17.38 6.29 -8.05
C MET A 156 18.52 5.35 -8.47
N GLU A 157 18.37 4.61 -9.57
CA GLU A 157 19.45 3.74 -10.06
C GLU A 157 20.69 4.58 -10.43
N ILE A 158 21.88 4.04 -10.16
CA ILE A 158 23.15 4.66 -10.52
C ILE A 158 23.18 4.90 -12.03
N ASP A 159 23.57 6.11 -12.42
CA ASP A 159 23.80 6.44 -13.82
C ASP A 159 25.21 5.99 -14.22
N PRO A 160 25.37 5.05 -15.17
CA PRO A 160 26.69 4.57 -15.56
C PRO A 160 27.51 5.64 -16.29
N ASP A 161 26.86 6.61 -16.93
CA ASP A 161 27.50 7.61 -17.78
C ASP A 161 27.99 8.84 -17.00
N PHE A 162 27.61 8.97 -15.72
CA PHE A 162 27.91 10.16 -14.93
C PHE A 162 28.20 9.87 -13.46
N PHE A 163 29.15 10.61 -12.90
CA PHE A 163 29.25 10.82 -11.45
C PHE A 163 28.36 11.98 -10.99
N TYR A 164 27.88 11.89 -9.76
CA TYR A 164 27.36 13.01 -9.00
C TYR A 164 28.51 13.67 -8.23
N ALA A 165 28.61 14.99 -8.34
CA ALA A 165 29.59 15.79 -7.63
C ALA A 165 28.89 16.89 -6.84
N PHE A 166 29.30 17.07 -5.59
CA PHE A 166 28.76 18.08 -4.69
C PHE A 166 29.88 19.01 -4.29
N ALA A 167 29.72 20.31 -4.50
CA ALA A 167 30.73 21.31 -4.23
C ALA A 167 30.28 22.27 -3.12
N PHE A 168 31.15 22.45 -2.13
CA PHE A 168 31.09 23.56 -1.20
C PHE A 168 32.17 24.58 -1.61
N PHE A 169 31.74 25.67 -2.23
CA PHE A 169 32.59 26.78 -2.63
C PHE A 169 32.59 27.87 -1.56
N ARG A 170 33.77 28.36 -1.21
CA ARG A 170 33.96 29.49 -0.29
C ARG A 170 34.67 30.63 -0.99
N GLN A 171 34.10 31.83 -0.88
CA GLN A 171 34.74 33.08 -1.29
C GLN A 171 34.72 34.11 -0.16
N VAL A 172 35.90 34.48 0.33
CA VAL A 172 36.06 35.45 1.44
C VAL A 172 37.03 36.54 1.01
N LYS A 173 36.81 37.78 1.47
CA LYS A 173 37.78 38.86 1.25
C LYS A 173 39.09 38.53 1.96
N ASP A 174 40.17 38.60 1.22
CA ASP A 174 41.51 38.40 1.74
C ASP A 174 42.46 39.36 1.03
N SER A 175 42.85 40.42 1.75
CA SER A 175 43.73 41.46 1.23
C SER A 175 45.19 41.01 1.09
N SER A 176 45.56 39.86 1.68
CA SER A 176 46.91 39.31 1.55
C SER A 176 47.14 38.66 0.18
N LEU A 177 46.06 38.27 -0.51
CA LEU A 177 46.11 37.66 -1.83
C LEU A 177 46.03 38.73 -2.93
N PRO A 178 46.79 38.59 -4.05
CA PRO A 178 46.80 39.58 -5.13
C PRO A 178 45.42 39.90 -5.72
N ARG A 179 44.48 38.96 -5.64
CA ARG A 179 43.12 39.08 -6.17
C ARG A 179 42.14 39.71 -5.17
N GLY A 180 42.54 39.93 -3.93
CA GLY A 180 41.72 40.50 -2.86
C GLY A 180 40.67 39.54 -2.25
N TYR A 181 40.63 38.29 -2.71
CA TYR A 181 39.71 37.27 -2.22
C TYR A 181 40.36 35.89 -2.20
N PHE A 182 40.07 35.12 -1.15
CA PHE A 182 40.30 33.68 -1.06
C PHE A 182 39.16 32.93 -1.75
N GLN A 183 39.49 31.98 -2.62
CA GLN A 183 38.51 31.13 -3.30
C GLN A 183 38.96 29.66 -3.31
N LYS A 184 38.13 28.77 -2.78
CA LYS A 184 38.44 27.34 -2.68
C LYS A 184 37.15 26.52 -2.60
N SER A 185 37.17 25.34 -3.21
CA SER A 185 36.05 24.39 -3.22
C SER A 185 36.46 23.03 -2.67
N VAL A 186 35.63 22.48 -1.79
CA VAL A 186 35.68 21.07 -1.38
C VAL A 186 34.59 20.32 -2.13
N VAL A 187 34.98 19.30 -2.89
CA VAL A 187 34.08 18.53 -3.75
C VAL A 187 34.04 17.07 -3.33
N LEU A 188 32.84 16.51 -3.19
CA LEU A 188 32.61 15.08 -2.98
C LEU A 188 32.08 14.48 -4.28
N ILE A 189 32.74 13.44 -4.79
CA ILE A 189 32.35 12.71 -6.00
C ILE A 189 31.82 11.32 -5.61
N THR A 190 30.69 10.91 -6.18
CA THR A 190 30.01 9.64 -5.89
C THR A 190 29.18 9.15 -7.07
N SER A 191 28.93 7.85 -7.13
CA SER A 191 27.99 7.24 -8.08
C SER A 191 26.53 7.31 -7.60
N LEU A 192 26.30 7.57 -6.30
CA LEU A 192 24.98 7.47 -5.68
C LEU A 192 24.20 8.80 -5.75
N PRO A 193 22.93 8.80 -6.18
CA PRO A 193 22.11 10.01 -6.32
C PRO A 193 21.46 10.47 -5.00
N PHE A 194 22.19 10.45 -3.88
CA PHE A 194 21.67 10.84 -2.56
C PHE A 194 21.86 12.33 -2.28
N ILE A 195 21.11 13.15 -3.01
CA ILE A 195 21.27 14.60 -3.04
C ILE A 195 21.27 15.24 -1.64
N ASN A 196 20.29 14.92 -0.80
CA ASN A 196 20.17 15.52 0.54
C ASN A 196 21.25 15.00 1.50
N PHE A 197 21.61 13.72 1.36
CA PHE A 197 22.64 13.09 2.18
C PHE A 197 23.99 13.77 1.98
N TYR A 198 24.48 13.84 0.76
CA TYR A 198 25.81 14.43 0.49
C TYR A 198 25.85 15.94 0.73
N ARG A 199 24.72 16.65 0.53
CA ARG A 199 24.61 18.05 0.96
C ARG A 199 24.76 18.19 2.48
N HIS A 200 24.14 17.31 3.26
CA HIS A 200 24.30 17.32 4.72
C HIS A 200 25.75 17.03 5.13
N ILE A 201 26.37 15.98 4.56
CA ILE A 201 27.77 15.62 4.80
C ILE A 201 28.71 16.81 4.52
N LEU A 202 28.61 17.45 3.35
CA LEU A 202 29.47 18.59 3.02
C LEU A 202 29.17 19.85 3.82
N SER A 203 27.91 20.08 4.21
CA SER A 203 27.55 21.26 5.00
C SER A 203 28.25 21.31 6.37
N SER A 204 28.58 20.14 6.92
CA SER A 204 29.34 20.00 8.16
C SER A 204 30.84 19.84 7.92
N LEU A 205 31.24 19.03 6.92
CA LEU A 205 32.64 18.74 6.62
C LEU A 205 33.43 19.96 6.13
N SER A 206 32.89 20.68 5.15
CA SER A 206 33.65 21.71 4.43
C SER A 206 34.02 22.91 5.31
N PRO A 207 33.13 23.46 6.17
CA PRO A 207 33.52 24.52 7.10
C PRO A 207 34.68 24.11 8.03
N ALA A 208 34.64 22.88 8.56
CA ALA A 208 35.69 22.34 9.42
C ALA A 208 36.99 22.04 8.65
N TYR A 209 36.90 21.66 7.37
CA TYR A 209 38.07 21.48 6.52
C TYR A 209 38.86 22.80 6.35
N PHE A 210 38.20 23.94 6.20
CA PHE A 210 38.90 25.21 6.04
C PHE A 210 39.69 25.65 7.28
N SER A 211 39.43 25.08 8.46
CA SER A 211 40.25 25.28 9.66
C SER A 211 41.30 24.19 9.87
N THR A 212 40.97 22.93 9.57
CA THR A 212 41.78 21.76 9.96
C THR A 212 42.64 21.21 8.81
N GLY A 213 42.20 21.39 7.56
CA GLY A 213 42.89 20.90 6.37
C GLY A 213 42.71 19.40 6.12
N LEU A 214 43.67 18.83 5.38
CA LEU A 214 43.61 17.46 4.86
C LEU A 214 43.40 16.36 5.91
N PRO A 215 44.03 16.39 7.11
CA PRO A 215 43.85 15.34 8.11
C PRO A 215 42.38 15.07 8.48
N LEU A 216 41.51 16.08 8.36
CA LEU A 216 40.08 15.90 8.58
C LEU A 216 39.42 15.00 7.53
N ILE A 217 39.75 15.18 6.25
CA ILE A 217 39.21 14.34 5.16
C ILE A 217 39.69 12.90 5.31
N GLU A 218 40.96 12.71 5.68
CA GLU A 218 41.52 11.37 5.92
C GLU A 218 40.81 10.66 7.07
N ALA A 219 40.59 11.35 8.20
CA ALA A 219 39.86 10.82 9.33
C ALA A 219 38.41 10.47 8.97
N VAL A 220 37.73 11.33 8.21
CA VAL A 220 36.36 11.10 7.74
C VAL A 220 36.28 9.91 6.79
N CYS A 221 37.22 9.75 5.87
CA CYS A 221 37.27 8.59 5.00
C CYS A 221 37.51 7.28 5.76
N GLN A 222 38.30 7.31 6.84
CA GLN A 222 38.45 6.16 7.74
C GLN A 222 37.15 5.85 8.50
N GLU A 223 36.39 6.87 8.90
CA GLU A 223 35.07 6.69 9.52
C GLU A 223 34.05 6.07 8.54
N VAL A 224 34.01 6.58 7.29
CA VAL A 224 33.14 6.08 6.22
C VAL A 224 33.46 4.63 5.85
N GLU A 225 34.72 4.19 5.95
CA GLU A 225 35.10 2.80 5.70
C GLU A 225 34.37 1.82 6.63
N HIS A 226 34.00 2.25 7.83
CA HIS A 226 33.29 1.43 8.81
C HIS A 226 31.76 1.50 8.67
N TRP A 227 31.24 2.25 7.70
CA TRP A 227 29.80 2.32 7.45
C TRP A 227 29.26 0.98 6.95
N GLU A 228 27.97 0.71 7.13
CA GLU A 228 27.34 -0.42 6.47
C GLU A 228 27.18 -0.13 4.96
N ASP A 229 27.10 -1.16 4.13
CA ASP A 229 26.83 -1.00 2.70
C ASP A 229 25.52 -0.18 2.49
N PRO A 230 25.44 0.67 1.45
CA PRO A 230 24.28 1.51 1.17
C PRO A 230 23.10 0.71 0.59
N LEU A 231 22.61 -0.30 1.32
CA LEU A 231 21.55 -1.20 0.87
C LEU A 231 20.15 -0.62 1.15
N PRO A 232 19.24 -0.62 0.16
CA PRO A 232 17.86 -0.19 0.35
C PRO A 232 17.08 -0.99 1.41
N GLY A 233 16.31 -0.30 2.24
CA GLY A 233 15.26 -0.89 3.09
C GLY A 233 15.54 -0.95 4.58
N ALA A 234 16.81 -1.11 4.98
CA ALA A 234 17.22 -1.08 6.38
C ALA A 234 17.41 0.37 6.89
N MET A 235 17.25 0.57 8.20
CA MET A 235 17.67 1.81 8.87
C MET A 235 19.18 1.74 9.09
N LEU A 236 19.92 2.66 8.49
CA LEU A 236 21.36 2.79 8.64
C LEU A 236 21.67 3.83 9.72
N SER A 237 22.62 3.53 10.60
CA SER A 237 23.14 4.46 11.59
C SER A 237 24.61 4.72 11.29
N LEU A 238 24.90 5.88 10.70
CA LEU A 238 26.22 6.21 10.17
C LEU A 238 26.91 7.20 11.11
N PRO A 239 27.99 6.81 11.82
CA PRO A 239 28.82 7.74 12.55
C PRO A 239 29.43 8.78 11.61
N PHE A 240 29.36 10.05 11.96
CA PHE A 240 29.96 11.12 11.18
C PHE A 240 30.35 12.31 12.06
N MET A 241 31.66 12.60 12.15
CA MET A 241 32.22 13.78 12.84
C MET A 241 31.70 13.95 14.29
N GLY A 242 31.60 12.85 15.05
CA GLY A 242 31.14 12.86 16.44
C GLY A 242 29.61 12.91 16.63
N SER A 243 28.86 12.86 15.53
CA SER A 243 27.39 12.70 15.52
C SER A 243 26.99 11.39 14.83
N VAL A 244 25.73 10.98 14.95
CA VAL A 244 25.19 9.83 14.22
C VAL A 244 24.11 10.28 13.24
N VAL A 245 24.31 10.01 11.95
CA VAL A 245 23.31 10.22 10.90
C VAL A 245 22.50 8.95 10.73
N LYS A 246 21.23 8.98 11.16
CA LYS A 246 20.28 7.89 10.94
C LYS A 246 19.47 8.14 9.68
N LEU A 247 19.51 7.21 8.73
CA LEU A 247 18.80 7.33 7.46
C LEU A 247 18.24 5.99 7.00
N ARG A 248 17.30 6.04 6.06
CA ARG A 248 16.81 4.86 5.35
C ARG A 248 16.81 5.11 3.86
N ILE A 249 17.41 4.21 3.11
CA ILE A 249 17.39 4.23 1.65
C ILE A 249 16.07 3.58 1.16
N PRO A 250 15.28 4.25 0.29
CA PRO A 250 14.02 3.71 -0.22
C PRO A 250 14.20 2.43 -1.06
N THR A 251 13.26 1.49 -0.95
CA THR A 251 13.20 0.27 -1.78
C THR A 251 12.17 0.40 -2.89
N ARG A 252 12.26 -0.44 -3.92
CA ARG A 252 11.27 -0.54 -5.02
C ARG A 252 9.83 -0.80 -4.55
N THR A 253 9.67 -1.40 -3.39
CA THR A 253 8.37 -1.77 -2.81
C THR A 253 7.78 -0.70 -1.90
N ASP A 254 8.48 0.41 -1.69
CA ASP A 254 8.01 1.48 -0.82
C ASP A 254 6.85 2.24 -1.46
N ALA A 255 5.78 2.45 -0.70
CA ALA A 255 4.72 3.40 -1.05
C ALA A 255 5.24 4.84 -0.93
N CYS A 256 4.65 5.78 -1.68
CA CYS A 256 5.03 7.19 -1.64
C CYS A 256 4.71 7.84 -0.27
N GLY A 257 5.67 8.59 0.28
CA GLY A 257 5.52 9.43 1.48
C GLY A 257 6.41 9.04 2.66
N PRO A 258 6.56 9.91 3.68
CA PRO A 258 7.34 9.63 4.87
C PRO A 258 6.70 8.47 5.64
N LYS A 259 7.50 7.46 5.98
CA LYS A 259 7.02 6.28 6.71
C LYS A 259 6.93 6.55 8.22
N GLU A 260 5.90 5.96 8.83
CA GLU A 260 5.65 5.92 10.28
C GLU A 260 6.88 5.53 11.12
N ALA A 261 7.77 4.68 10.56
CA ALA A 261 9.03 4.28 11.19
C ALA A 261 10.00 5.46 11.49
N LEU A 262 9.93 6.56 10.73
CA LEU A 262 10.73 7.77 10.99
C LEU A 262 9.99 8.77 11.90
N LEU A 263 8.65 8.76 11.89
CA LEU A 263 7.80 9.65 12.70
C LEU A 263 7.88 9.34 14.21
N GLY A 264 8.15 8.09 14.59
CA GLY A 264 8.35 7.68 16.00
C GLY A 264 9.74 7.96 16.57
N LEU A 265 10.69 8.47 15.77
CA LEU A 265 12.09 8.65 16.16
C LEU A 265 12.46 10.11 16.48
N HIS A 266 11.52 11.07 16.40
CA HIS A 266 11.80 12.51 16.60
C HIS A 266 12.29 12.89 18.01
N THR A 267 12.41 11.94 18.96
CA THR A 267 13.02 12.12 20.29
C THR A 267 14.45 11.54 20.34
N GLY A 268 15.31 11.96 19.41
CA GLY A 268 16.74 11.63 19.46
C GLY A 268 17.50 12.59 20.39
N GLY A 269 18.46 12.07 21.18
CA GLY A 269 19.36 12.90 22.00
C GLY A 269 20.22 13.86 21.16
N GLU A 270 20.89 14.81 21.82
CA GLU A 270 21.57 15.98 21.21
C GLU A 270 22.58 15.67 20.07
N ASN A 271 23.08 14.42 19.97
CA ASN A 271 24.09 14.00 18.98
C ASN A 271 23.58 13.07 17.85
N CYS A 272 22.27 13.02 17.58
CA CYS A 272 21.70 12.15 16.54
C CYS A 272 20.86 12.94 15.53
N PHE A 273 21.25 12.92 14.25
CA PHE A 273 20.50 13.54 13.15
C PHE A 273 19.71 12.49 12.39
N ILE A 274 18.38 12.67 12.26
CA ILE A 274 17.52 11.75 11.51
C ILE A 274 17.19 12.38 10.16
N MET A 275 17.63 11.74 9.09
CA MET A 275 17.39 12.18 7.72
C MET A 275 16.02 11.67 7.22
N PRO A 276 15.05 12.56 6.93
CA PRO A 276 13.72 12.13 6.48
C PRO A 276 13.74 11.48 5.08
N SER A 277 14.61 11.98 4.20
CA SER A 277 14.81 11.44 2.86
C SER A 277 16.22 11.75 2.33
N VAL A 278 16.84 10.74 1.73
CA VAL A 278 18.19 10.83 1.14
C VAL A 278 18.24 11.60 -0.18
N HIS A 279 17.11 11.73 -0.89
CA HIS A 279 17.10 12.20 -2.30
C HIS A 279 16.02 13.25 -2.61
N GLU A 280 14.97 13.38 -1.79
CA GLU A 280 13.81 14.21 -2.13
C GLU A 280 14.09 15.72 -2.00
N PRO A 281 14.04 16.51 -3.09
CA PRO A 281 14.28 17.95 -3.01
C PRO A 281 13.10 18.71 -2.37
N GLU A 282 13.38 19.89 -1.80
CA GLU A 282 12.35 20.81 -1.29
C GLU A 282 11.60 21.51 -2.43
N LEU A 283 10.59 20.81 -2.97
CA LEU A 283 9.83 21.23 -4.15
C LEU A 283 9.16 22.58 -3.99
N PHE A 284 8.60 22.88 -2.81
CA PHE A 284 7.87 24.13 -2.62
C PHE A 284 8.83 25.33 -2.69
N ASP A 285 9.97 25.26 -2.01
CA ASP A 285 10.93 26.37 -2.00
C ASP A 285 11.51 26.59 -3.40
N CYS A 286 11.81 25.51 -4.13
CA CYS A 286 12.32 25.57 -5.50
C CYS A 286 11.29 26.11 -6.51
N LEU A 287 10.02 25.71 -6.40
CA LEU A 287 9.00 25.94 -7.44
C LEU A 287 7.89 26.93 -7.05
N SER A 288 7.98 27.56 -5.88
CA SER A 288 6.99 28.54 -5.37
C SER A 288 6.74 29.71 -6.32
N SER A 289 7.74 30.14 -7.09
CA SER A 289 7.60 31.19 -8.11
C SER A 289 6.84 30.73 -9.36
N TYR A 290 6.63 29.42 -9.52
CA TYR A 290 6.11 28.79 -10.74
C TYR A 290 4.87 27.94 -10.50
N LEU A 291 4.16 28.13 -9.36
CA LEU A 291 2.97 27.36 -9.00
C LEU A 291 1.92 27.25 -10.13
N PRO A 292 1.61 28.31 -10.90
CA PRO A 292 0.64 28.22 -12.01
C PRO A 292 1.09 27.33 -13.18
N HIS A 293 2.39 27.03 -13.25
CA HIS A 293 3.04 26.31 -14.34
C HIS A 293 3.44 24.88 -13.98
N LEU A 294 3.17 24.40 -12.76
CA LEU A 294 3.65 23.09 -12.31
C LEU A 294 3.23 21.92 -13.22
N HIS A 295 2.00 21.93 -13.72
CA HIS A 295 1.52 20.87 -14.63
C HIS A 295 2.24 20.92 -15.99
N LEU A 296 2.50 22.13 -16.50
CA LEU A 296 3.28 22.31 -17.72
C LEU A 296 4.72 21.85 -17.51
N LEU A 297 5.36 22.21 -16.39
CA LEU A 297 6.72 21.76 -16.07
C LEU A 297 6.79 20.23 -15.96
N TRP A 298 5.80 19.59 -15.33
CA TRP A 298 5.70 18.14 -15.28
C TRP A 298 5.60 17.53 -16.69
N GLU A 299 4.77 18.10 -17.56
CA GLU A 299 4.58 17.64 -18.93
C GLU A 299 5.87 17.78 -19.78
N LEU A 300 6.55 18.93 -19.68
CA LEU A 300 7.83 19.16 -20.36
C LEU A 300 8.90 18.15 -19.91
N VAL A 301 9.00 17.87 -18.60
CA VAL A 301 9.94 16.89 -18.06
C VAL A 301 9.56 15.47 -18.49
N LEU A 302 8.26 15.13 -18.50
CA LEU A 302 7.76 13.83 -18.92
C LEU A 302 8.12 13.53 -20.38
N LEU A 303 8.01 14.53 -21.25
CA LEU A 303 8.33 14.42 -22.68
C LEU A 303 9.82 14.63 -23.00
N GLY A 304 10.64 15.00 -22.01
CA GLY A 304 12.05 15.28 -22.22
C GLY A 304 12.30 16.55 -23.03
N GLU A 305 11.38 17.50 -23.01
CA GLU A 305 11.57 18.79 -23.68
C GLU A 305 12.76 19.55 -23.08
N PRO A 306 13.54 20.28 -23.90
CA PRO A 306 14.74 20.96 -23.42
C PRO A 306 14.38 22.21 -22.61
N ILE A 307 14.93 22.32 -21.40
CA ILE A 307 14.62 23.38 -20.43
C ILE A 307 15.92 24.03 -19.95
N VAL A 308 15.99 25.36 -19.93
CA VAL A 308 17.09 26.09 -19.28
C VAL A 308 16.58 26.83 -18.06
N VAL A 309 17.24 26.60 -16.93
CA VAL A 309 17.04 27.32 -15.67
C VAL A 309 18.17 28.34 -15.53
N MET A 310 17.80 29.63 -15.53
CA MET A 310 18.74 30.74 -15.40
C MET A 310 18.48 31.47 -14.08
N GLY A 311 19.52 31.61 -13.26
CA GLY A 311 19.42 32.36 -12.00
C GLY A 311 20.75 32.83 -11.45
N PRO A 312 20.75 33.67 -10.41
CA PRO A 312 21.99 34.29 -9.92
C PRO A 312 22.90 33.35 -9.11
N PHE A 313 22.38 32.24 -8.56
CA PHE A 313 23.12 31.41 -7.63
C PHE A 313 23.11 29.91 -7.99
N PRO A 314 24.26 29.22 -7.92
CA PRO A 314 24.39 27.83 -8.36
C PRO A 314 23.66 26.84 -7.43
N ASP A 315 23.54 27.16 -6.15
CA ASP A 315 22.79 26.38 -5.14
C ASP A 315 21.29 26.34 -5.44
N VAL A 316 20.72 27.48 -5.84
CA VAL A 316 19.31 27.60 -6.24
C VAL A 316 19.04 26.93 -7.58
N VAL A 317 19.91 27.18 -8.56
CA VAL A 317 19.76 26.65 -9.92
C VAL A 317 19.87 25.11 -9.93
N SER A 318 20.88 24.55 -9.26
CA SER A 318 21.04 23.08 -9.14
C SER A 318 19.88 22.42 -8.40
N ALA A 319 19.35 23.07 -7.35
CA ALA A 319 18.18 22.57 -6.62
C ALA A 319 16.92 22.56 -7.50
N ILE A 320 16.69 23.58 -8.32
CA ILE A 320 15.53 23.63 -9.22
C ILE A 320 15.62 22.57 -10.31
N VAL A 321 16.77 22.40 -10.96
CA VAL A 321 16.95 21.34 -11.97
C VAL A 321 16.66 19.97 -11.34
N GLN A 322 17.16 19.73 -10.12
CA GLN A 322 16.86 18.50 -9.38
C GLN A 322 15.36 18.37 -9.06
N ALA A 323 14.70 19.46 -8.67
CA ALA A 323 13.27 19.49 -8.41
C ALA A 323 12.45 19.16 -9.67
N LEU A 324 12.82 19.70 -10.83
CA LEU A 324 12.18 19.41 -12.12
C LEU A 324 12.26 17.93 -12.46
N VAL A 325 13.45 17.34 -12.39
CA VAL A 325 13.65 15.90 -12.64
C VAL A 325 12.81 15.04 -11.70
N SER A 326 12.63 15.47 -10.44
CA SER A 326 11.83 14.74 -9.45
C SER A 326 10.30 14.87 -9.63
N LEU A 327 9.80 15.77 -10.48
CA LEU A 327 8.36 15.96 -10.69
C LEU A 327 7.69 14.72 -11.30
N ILE A 328 8.40 13.97 -12.13
CA ILE A 328 7.87 12.77 -12.80
C ILE A 328 8.06 11.48 -11.97
N TRP A 329 8.40 11.58 -10.68
CA TRP A 329 8.51 10.42 -9.82
C TRP A 329 7.19 9.59 -9.82
N PRO A 330 7.23 8.24 -9.92
CA PRO A 330 8.37 7.34 -9.78
C PRO A 330 9.11 7.00 -11.09
N LEU A 331 8.78 7.66 -12.20
CA LEU A 331 9.45 7.45 -13.48
C LEU A 331 10.89 7.97 -13.42
N ARG A 332 11.83 7.24 -14.01
CA ARG A 332 13.22 7.71 -14.19
C ARG A 332 13.25 8.72 -15.34
N TYR A 333 13.90 9.86 -15.13
CA TYR A 333 14.27 10.75 -16.21
C TYR A 333 15.51 10.20 -16.94
N CYS A 334 15.37 9.95 -18.24
CA CYS A 334 16.36 9.23 -19.06
C CYS A 334 17.10 10.13 -20.05
N TYR A 335 16.83 11.42 -20.04
CA TYR A 335 17.58 12.41 -20.82
C TYR A 335 18.71 13.04 -19.99
N ASP A 336 19.63 13.75 -20.65
CA ASP A 336 20.70 14.44 -19.95
C ASP A 336 20.11 15.58 -19.11
N PHE A 337 20.69 15.82 -17.93
CA PHE A 337 20.39 16.99 -17.15
C PHE A 337 21.65 17.43 -16.42
N ARG A 338 21.90 18.74 -16.46
CA ARG A 338 23.05 19.39 -15.83
C ARG A 338 22.52 20.32 -14.75
N PRO A 339 22.51 19.90 -13.47
CA PRO A 339 22.05 20.74 -12.38
C PRO A 339 22.77 22.08 -12.34
N TYR A 340 24.06 22.07 -12.71
CA TYR A 340 24.84 23.28 -12.91
C TYR A 340 25.77 23.09 -14.11
N PHE A 341 25.83 24.10 -14.98
CA PHE A 341 26.50 24.10 -16.28
C PHE A 341 27.16 25.45 -16.55
N THR A 342 28.39 25.41 -17.01
CA THR A 342 29.27 26.59 -17.19
C THR A 342 29.75 26.72 -18.62
N VAL A 343 30.21 27.91 -19.02
CA VAL A 343 30.77 28.13 -20.38
C VAL A 343 32.02 27.28 -20.64
N GLN A 344 32.75 26.92 -19.59
CA GLN A 344 33.98 26.12 -19.65
C GLN A 344 33.75 24.61 -19.81
N ASP A 345 32.50 24.15 -19.79
CA ASP A 345 32.20 22.72 -19.96
C ASP A 345 32.52 22.28 -21.40
N ASN A 346 33.12 21.09 -21.55
CA ASN A 346 33.49 20.55 -22.86
C ASN A 346 32.27 20.38 -23.78
N ASP A 347 31.10 20.12 -23.21
CA ASP A 347 29.84 19.93 -23.94
C ASP A 347 29.18 21.27 -24.33
N PHE A 348 29.76 22.43 -23.97
CA PHE A 348 29.20 23.76 -24.27
C PHE A 348 28.87 23.97 -25.75
N LYS A 349 29.77 23.55 -26.64
CA LYS A 349 29.60 23.69 -28.09
C LYS A 349 28.42 22.85 -28.62
N GLU A 350 28.04 21.80 -27.92
CA GLU A 350 26.94 20.92 -28.30
C GLU A 350 25.57 21.57 -28.01
N PHE A 351 25.49 22.35 -26.92
CA PHE A 351 24.23 22.93 -26.46
C PHE A 351 23.99 24.36 -26.96
N VAL A 352 25.06 25.08 -27.34
CA VAL A 352 24.97 26.42 -27.92
C VAL A 352 25.00 26.33 -29.45
N LEU A 353 23.83 26.13 -30.04
CA LEU A 353 23.68 26.04 -31.49
C LEU A 353 23.61 27.44 -32.16
N PRO A 354 24.18 27.63 -33.36
CA PRO A 354 24.04 28.87 -34.13
C PRO A 354 22.59 29.22 -34.43
N LYS A 355 22.30 30.52 -34.63
CA LYS A 355 20.95 31.00 -35.01
C LYS A 355 20.49 30.30 -36.30
N GLY A 356 19.38 29.55 -36.24
CA GLY A 356 18.78 28.83 -37.38
C GLY A 356 19.11 27.33 -37.48
N ALA A 357 19.88 26.77 -36.54
CA ALA A 357 20.16 25.34 -36.47
C ALA A 357 18.94 24.52 -35.98
N ALA A 358 19.01 23.19 -36.14
CA ALA A 358 18.01 22.23 -35.65
C ALA A 358 17.71 22.40 -34.15
N ALA A 359 16.57 21.89 -33.69
CA ALA A 359 16.12 22.01 -32.30
C ALA A 359 17.22 21.56 -31.30
N PRO A 360 17.36 22.24 -30.14
CA PRO A 360 18.35 21.88 -29.13
C PRO A 360 18.12 20.44 -28.64
N ARG A 361 19.21 19.74 -28.31
CA ARG A 361 19.12 18.38 -27.74
C ARG A 361 18.23 18.39 -26.50
N ASN A 362 17.51 17.29 -26.28
CA ASN A 362 16.69 17.08 -25.08
C ASN A 362 17.58 17.04 -23.82
N VAL A 363 17.71 18.18 -23.14
CA VAL A 363 18.50 18.34 -21.90
C VAL A 363 17.88 19.41 -20.99
N ILE A 364 18.02 19.24 -19.68
CA ILE A 364 17.73 20.29 -18.70
C ILE A 364 19.04 20.93 -18.22
N LEU A 365 19.24 22.22 -18.43
CA LEU A 365 20.44 22.95 -18.05
C LEU A 365 20.17 23.95 -16.94
N GLY A 366 21.02 23.98 -15.92
CA GLY A 366 21.07 25.03 -14.93
C GLY A 366 22.29 25.92 -15.12
N THR A 367 22.13 27.23 -15.25
CA THR A 367 23.25 28.16 -15.37
C THR A 367 23.09 29.44 -14.56
N THR A 368 24.21 30.03 -14.15
CA THR A 368 24.26 31.33 -13.50
C THR A 368 24.78 32.47 -14.36
N ASN A 369 25.37 32.16 -15.51
CA ASN A 369 26.04 33.17 -16.32
C ASN A 369 25.03 33.87 -17.25
N PRO A 370 24.87 35.21 -17.16
CA PRO A 370 23.98 35.96 -18.04
C PRO A 370 24.31 35.83 -19.53
N PHE A 371 25.53 35.43 -19.89
CA PHE A 371 25.91 35.13 -21.27
C PHE A 371 24.96 34.12 -21.94
N PHE A 372 24.48 33.13 -21.17
CA PHE A 372 23.53 32.13 -21.67
C PHE A 372 22.18 32.73 -22.07
N ILE A 373 21.80 33.92 -21.61
CA ILE A 373 20.57 34.59 -22.03
C ILE A 373 20.59 34.87 -23.54
N LYS A 374 21.75 35.32 -24.06
CA LYS A 374 21.94 35.58 -25.49
C LYS A 374 22.26 34.30 -26.25
N ALA A 375 23.15 33.47 -25.70
CA ALA A 375 23.57 32.24 -26.36
C ALA A 375 22.43 31.22 -26.52
N LEU A 376 21.45 31.20 -25.61
CA LEU A 376 20.30 30.29 -25.61
C LEU A 376 18.97 31.01 -25.89
N GLU A 377 19.00 32.15 -26.59
CA GLU A 377 17.81 32.95 -26.91
C GLU A 377 16.74 32.16 -27.66
N ASN A 378 17.17 31.18 -28.48
CA ASN A 378 16.29 30.33 -29.29
C ASN A 378 15.76 29.09 -28.55
N TRP A 379 16.07 28.91 -27.27
CA TRP A 379 15.60 27.74 -26.54
C TRP A 379 14.09 27.77 -26.31
N PRO A 380 13.41 26.62 -26.43
CA PRO A 380 11.95 26.60 -26.40
C PRO A 380 11.39 26.88 -25.01
N HIS A 381 12.11 26.49 -23.95
CA HIS A 381 11.68 26.65 -22.56
C HIS A 381 12.77 27.28 -21.70
N VAL A 382 12.49 28.46 -21.16
CA VAL A 382 13.42 29.20 -20.31
C VAL A 382 12.74 29.56 -18.99
N LEU A 383 13.34 29.15 -17.89
CA LEU A 383 12.91 29.45 -16.52
C LEU A 383 13.85 30.50 -15.94
N ARG A 384 13.38 31.75 -15.81
CA ARG A 384 14.19 32.86 -15.26
C ARG A 384 13.85 33.10 -13.79
N LEU A 385 14.88 33.13 -12.96
CA LEU A 385 14.79 33.33 -11.50
C LEU A 385 14.95 34.81 -11.11
N PRO A 386 14.32 35.24 -10.01
CA PRO A 386 14.52 36.58 -9.47
C PRO A 386 15.94 36.77 -8.92
N LYS A 387 16.49 37.99 -9.06
CA LYS A 387 17.83 38.38 -8.57
C LYS A 387 18.00 38.23 -7.04
N ASP A 388 16.92 38.39 -6.27
CA ASP A 388 16.93 38.30 -4.79
C ASP A 388 16.64 36.89 -4.21
N SER A 389 16.90 35.83 -4.98
CA SER A 389 16.49 34.46 -4.63
C SER A 389 17.17 33.84 -3.38
N LYS A 390 18.10 34.54 -2.71
CA LYS A 390 18.86 34.01 -1.56
C LYS A 390 18.30 34.28 -0.15
N LYS A 391 17.12 34.90 0.03
CA LYS A 391 16.61 35.22 1.38
C LYS A 391 15.34 34.46 1.76
N LYS A 392 15.48 33.34 2.49
CA LYS A 392 14.49 32.83 3.48
C LYS A 392 15.06 31.83 4.53
N SER A 393 16.34 31.89 4.88
CA SER A 393 16.83 31.29 6.14
C SER A 393 17.55 32.36 6.97
N PHE A 394 17.25 32.39 8.27
CA PHE A 394 17.61 33.37 9.30
C PHE A 394 16.73 34.63 9.44
N LYS A 395 15.94 34.58 10.53
CA LYS A 395 15.16 35.62 11.22
C LYS A 395 13.97 36.24 10.47
N ARG A 396 12.78 35.77 10.88
CA ARG A 396 11.48 36.45 10.77
C ARG A 396 11.64 37.90 11.24
N ASN A 397 11.36 38.86 10.36
CA ASN A 397 10.72 40.10 10.76
C ASN A 397 9.73 40.56 9.69
N SER A 398 8.54 40.88 10.17
CA SER A 398 7.38 41.39 9.45
C SER A 398 7.67 42.73 8.78
N LYS A 399 7.42 42.83 7.47
CA LYS A 399 6.92 44.00 6.69
C LYS A 399 7.38 43.90 5.23
N VAL A 400 6.70 43.09 4.42
CA VAL A 400 6.66 43.30 2.95
C VAL A 400 5.24 43.09 2.47
N ARG A 401 4.41 44.09 2.76
CA ARG A 401 3.15 44.35 2.06
C ARG A 401 3.32 45.75 1.48
N ARG A 402 3.18 45.86 0.16
CA ARG A 402 3.43 47.02 -0.73
C ARG A 402 4.80 46.97 -1.43
N ASN A 403 4.77 46.57 -2.70
CA ASN A 403 5.22 47.37 -3.84
C ASN A 403 5.28 46.44 -5.06
N LEU A 404 4.16 46.38 -5.79
CA LEU A 404 4.00 45.58 -7.03
C LEU A 404 3.68 46.49 -8.23
N ALA A 405 3.98 47.78 -8.12
CA ALA A 405 3.73 48.75 -9.16
C ALA A 405 4.74 49.89 -9.06
N GLN A 406 5.98 49.64 -9.48
CA GLN A 406 6.95 50.62 -10.01
C GLN A 406 8.30 49.94 -10.12
N MET A 407 8.66 49.49 -11.32
CA MET A 407 9.96 49.69 -11.98
C MET A 407 9.84 49.14 -13.40
N THR A 408 10.24 49.98 -14.35
CA THR A 408 10.13 49.81 -15.81
C THR A 408 11.21 48.88 -16.38
N ASN A 409 10.80 48.05 -17.33
CA ASN A 409 11.53 47.36 -18.41
C ASN A 409 13.02 47.00 -18.21
N GLU A 410 13.30 45.73 -17.88
CA GLU A 410 14.13 44.75 -18.62
C GLU A 410 14.35 43.51 -17.71
N GLU A 411 14.22 42.30 -18.27
CA GLU A 411 14.18 40.99 -17.56
C GLU A 411 12.81 40.61 -16.94
N LYS A 412 11.88 40.17 -17.78
CA LYS A 412 10.67 39.47 -17.30
C LYS A 412 11.08 38.19 -16.55
N ILE A 413 10.70 38.05 -15.28
CA ILE A 413 10.86 36.84 -14.45
C ILE A 413 9.72 35.87 -14.76
N GLY A 414 9.97 34.55 -14.78
CA GLY A 414 8.93 33.56 -15.03
C GLY A 414 9.35 32.39 -15.93
N LEU A 415 8.36 31.58 -16.33
CA LEU A 415 8.52 30.53 -17.35
C LEU A 415 8.15 31.11 -18.72
N PHE A 416 9.09 31.05 -19.66
CA PHE A 416 8.91 31.38 -21.06
C PHE A 416 8.84 30.11 -21.87
N SER A 417 7.70 29.85 -22.49
CA SER A 417 7.48 28.68 -23.33
C SER A 417 6.52 29.01 -24.46
N LYS A 418 6.83 28.57 -25.67
CA LYS A 418 5.91 28.58 -26.83
C LYS A 418 5.07 27.31 -26.92
N TYR A 419 5.33 26.34 -26.05
CA TYR A 419 4.69 25.03 -26.10
C TYR A 419 3.26 25.10 -25.60
N LYS A 420 2.36 24.56 -26.41
CA LYS A 420 0.95 24.42 -26.08
C LYS A 420 0.75 23.06 -25.43
N GLY A 421 0.65 23.04 -24.10
CA GLY A 421 0.49 21.81 -23.36
C GLY A 421 -0.78 21.05 -23.73
N PHE A 422 -0.71 19.72 -23.68
CA PHE A 422 -1.81 18.79 -23.82
C PHE A 422 -2.79 18.90 -22.65
N LEU A 423 -2.28 19.12 -21.43
CA LEU A 423 -3.08 19.20 -20.23
C LEU A 423 -3.43 20.64 -19.82
N ALA A 424 -4.65 20.81 -19.31
CA ALA A 424 -5.12 22.09 -18.78
C ALA A 424 -4.46 22.43 -17.43
N LYS A 425 -4.35 23.73 -17.13
CA LYS A 425 -3.79 24.21 -15.87
C LYS A 425 -4.67 23.76 -14.68
N GLY A 426 -4.13 22.88 -13.83
CA GLY A 426 -4.83 22.36 -12.65
C GLY A 426 -4.99 23.41 -11.54
N ASN A 427 -6.13 24.09 -11.50
CA ASN A 427 -6.40 25.18 -10.54
C ASN A 427 -6.58 24.71 -9.08
N SER A 428 -6.91 23.43 -8.85
CA SER A 428 -7.18 22.89 -7.51
C SER A 428 -5.93 22.85 -6.63
N LEU A 429 -4.81 22.36 -7.16
CA LEU A 429 -3.52 22.31 -6.47
C LEU A 429 -3.02 23.72 -6.14
N VAL A 430 -3.04 24.62 -7.12
CA VAL A 430 -2.59 26.01 -6.95
C VAL A 430 -3.41 26.72 -5.86
N LYS A 431 -4.75 26.55 -5.86
CA LYS A 431 -5.62 27.09 -4.80
C LYS A 431 -5.29 26.51 -3.42
N ARG A 432 -4.99 25.21 -3.32
CA ARG A 432 -4.59 24.55 -2.05
C ARG A 432 -3.26 25.06 -1.51
N LEU A 433 -2.28 25.28 -2.39
CA LEU A 433 -0.97 25.83 -2.02
C LEU A 433 -1.08 27.31 -1.65
N ALA A 434 -1.82 28.11 -2.43
CA ALA A 434 -2.08 29.53 -2.10
C ALA A 434 -2.79 29.70 -0.74
N LYS A 435 -3.75 28.82 -0.40
CA LYS A 435 -4.33 28.77 0.96
C LYS A 435 -3.27 28.44 2.01
N GLY A 436 -2.39 27.48 1.75
CA GLY A 436 -1.27 27.14 2.63
C GLY A 436 -0.35 28.33 2.92
N MET A 437 -0.02 29.11 1.90
CA MET A 437 0.74 30.36 2.03
C MET A 437 0.00 31.39 2.89
N LYS A 438 -1.32 31.56 2.69
CA LYS A 438 -2.15 32.48 3.47
C LYS A 438 -2.19 32.11 4.97
N TYR A 439 -2.22 30.82 5.28
CA TYR A 439 -2.28 30.30 6.65
C TYR A 439 -0.90 29.91 7.22
N ASN A 440 0.19 30.34 6.58
CA ASN A 440 1.57 30.13 7.02
C ASN A 440 1.92 28.64 7.30
N ARG A 441 1.46 27.74 6.43
CA ARG A 441 1.82 26.31 6.48
C ARG A 441 3.34 26.14 6.24
N PRO A 442 4.04 25.26 6.98
CA PRO A 442 5.46 24.96 6.76
C PRO A 442 5.77 24.56 5.30
N SER A 443 6.98 24.86 4.82
CA SER A 443 7.38 24.57 3.44
C SER A 443 7.42 23.07 3.19
N GLU A 444 7.83 22.27 4.18
CA GLU A 444 7.92 20.81 4.14
C GLU A 444 6.54 20.18 3.87
N ALA A 445 5.51 20.69 4.54
CA ALA A 445 4.13 20.24 4.34
C ALA A 445 3.59 20.64 2.96
N GLN A 446 4.05 21.78 2.40
CA GLN A 446 3.69 22.18 1.03
C GLN A 446 4.44 21.36 -0.02
N THR A 447 5.72 21.10 0.20
CA THR A 447 6.56 20.19 -0.59
C THR A 447 5.89 18.81 -0.68
N HIS A 448 5.42 18.27 0.45
CA HIS A 448 4.73 16.98 0.48
C HIS A 448 3.42 16.98 -0.32
N ILE A 449 2.66 18.08 -0.31
CA ILE A 449 1.44 18.22 -1.12
C ILE A 449 1.75 18.21 -2.62
N ILE A 450 2.81 18.91 -3.05
CA ILE A 450 3.25 18.92 -4.45
C ILE A 450 3.71 17.51 -4.86
N ARG A 451 4.57 16.89 -4.05
CA ARG A 451 5.12 15.55 -4.32
C ARG A 451 4.03 14.51 -4.48
N ARG A 452 3.10 14.45 -3.52
CA ARG A 452 1.97 13.52 -3.56
C ARG A 452 1.10 13.73 -4.80
N HIS A 453 0.76 14.98 -5.12
CA HIS A 453 -0.04 15.30 -6.31
C HIS A 453 0.60 14.80 -7.60
N PHE A 454 1.90 15.07 -7.81
CA PHE A 454 2.59 14.67 -9.04
C PHE A 454 2.97 13.18 -9.08
N THR A 455 3.16 12.54 -7.93
CA THR A 455 3.27 11.07 -7.87
C THR A 455 1.96 10.41 -8.25
N ASP A 456 0.84 10.85 -7.68
CA ASP A 456 -0.49 10.34 -8.01
C ASP A 456 -0.83 10.58 -9.50
N LEU A 457 -0.46 11.75 -10.03
CA LEU A 457 -0.63 12.10 -11.45
C LEU A 457 0.20 11.16 -12.35
N THR A 458 1.48 10.98 -12.06
CA THR A 458 2.38 10.13 -12.86
C THR A 458 1.94 8.67 -12.81
N GLN A 459 1.57 8.15 -11.64
CA GLN A 459 1.05 6.79 -11.50
C GLN A 459 -0.26 6.59 -12.27
N SER A 460 -1.18 7.57 -12.20
CA SER A 460 -2.43 7.54 -12.96
C SER A 460 -2.17 7.56 -14.46
N PHE A 461 -1.17 8.31 -14.91
CA PHE A 461 -0.73 8.35 -16.31
C PHE A 461 -0.11 7.02 -16.77
N LEU A 462 0.72 6.38 -15.95
CA LEU A 462 1.36 5.11 -16.30
C LEU A 462 0.39 3.91 -16.23
N LEU A 463 -0.69 3.99 -15.46
CA LEU A 463 -1.59 2.86 -15.20
C LEU A 463 -2.15 2.20 -16.49
N PRO A 464 -2.65 2.91 -17.51
CA PRO A 464 -3.13 2.27 -18.74
C PRO A 464 -2.01 1.56 -19.52
N LEU A 465 -0.80 2.12 -19.53
CA LEU A 465 0.38 1.50 -20.16
C LEU A 465 0.75 0.20 -19.43
N GLU A 466 0.74 0.20 -18.10
CA GLU A 466 0.98 -0.99 -17.29
C GLU A 466 -0.08 -2.08 -17.53
N GLN A 467 -1.35 -1.70 -17.61
CA GLN A 467 -2.45 -2.62 -17.91
C GLN A 467 -2.31 -3.24 -19.29
N TYR A 468 -1.95 -2.44 -20.30
CA TYR A 468 -1.72 -2.93 -21.66
C TYR A 468 -0.58 -3.94 -21.72
N VAL A 469 0.60 -3.59 -21.18
CA VAL A 469 1.76 -4.51 -21.16
C VAL A 469 1.42 -5.79 -20.38
N THR A 470 0.70 -5.68 -19.26
CA THR A 470 0.28 -6.84 -18.47
C THR A 470 -0.71 -7.74 -19.22
N ASN A 471 -1.66 -7.15 -19.95
CA ASN A 471 -2.65 -7.92 -20.72
C ASN A 471 -2.04 -8.62 -21.93
N ALA A 472 -0.96 -8.06 -22.49
CA ALA A 472 -0.23 -8.68 -23.58
C ALA A 472 0.59 -9.91 -23.10
N MET A 473 0.88 -10.05 -21.80
CA MET A 473 1.74 -11.13 -21.29
C MET A 473 1.23 -12.56 -21.57
N PRO A 474 2.13 -13.51 -21.91
CA PRO A 474 1.80 -14.92 -22.06
C PRO A 474 1.15 -15.51 -20.81
N LEU A 475 0.16 -16.40 -20.98
CA LEU A 475 -0.55 -17.01 -19.85
C LEU A 475 0.25 -18.18 -19.27
N THR A 476 0.02 -18.49 -17.99
CA THR A 476 0.70 -19.62 -17.31
C THR A 476 0.47 -20.96 -17.99
N LYS A 477 -0.67 -21.15 -18.67
CA LYS A 477 -0.99 -22.36 -19.45
C LYS A 477 -0.10 -22.54 -20.69
N ASP A 478 0.48 -21.45 -21.19
CA ASP A 478 1.39 -21.46 -22.35
C ASP A 478 2.84 -21.78 -21.92
N ILE A 479 3.10 -21.80 -20.60
CA ILE A 479 4.38 -22.17 -20.00
C ILE A 479 4.39 -23.69 -19.81
N SER A 480 5.21 -24.37 -20.61
CA SER A 480 5.43 -25.81 -20.50
C SER A 480 6.84 -26.09 -19.98
N PRO A 481 7.02 -27.03 -19.03
CA PRO A 481 8.34 -27.46 -18.55
C PRO A 481 9.29 -27.95 -19.65
N TRP A 482 8.73 -28.30 -20.81
CA TRP A 482 9.41 -28.97 -21.91
C TRP A 482 9.62 -28.06 -23.12
N LYS A 483 9.15 -26.80 -23.09
CA LYS A 483 9.32 -25.80 -24.15
C LYS A 483 10.11 -24.61 -23.62
N GLU A 484 10.64 -23.77 -24.51
CA GLU A 484 11.28 -22.52 -24.07
C GLU A 484 10.26 -21.58 -23.41
N PRO A 485 10.67 -20.77 -22.42
CA PRO A 485 9.78 -19.78 -21.81
C PRO A 485 9.27 -18.83 -22.90
N PRO A 486 7.97 -18.51 -22.91
CA PRO A 486 7.41 -17.62 -23.92
C PRO A 486 8.06 -16.23 -23.81
N LYS A 487 8.27 -15.56 -24.94
CA LYS A 487 8.85 -14.21 -24.98
C LYS A 487 7.79 -13.16 -24.67
N SER A 488 8.17 -12.06 -24.03
CA SER A 488 7.28 -10.91 -23.89
C SER A 488 6.90 -10.35 -25.27
N PRO A 489 5.62 -10.03 -25.52
CA PRO A 489 5.20 -9.42 -26.77
C PRO A 489 5.77 -8.01 -26.97
N GLN A 490 5.80 -7.59 -28.23
CA GLN A 490 6.20 -6.24 -28.61
C GLN A 490 5.07 -5.24 -28.32
N PHE A 491 5.45 -4.02 -27.98
CA PHE A 491 4.50 -2.95 -27.72
C PHE A 491 4.08 -2.30 -29.03
N GLU A 492 2.76 -2.23 -29.28
CA GLU A 492 2.19 -1.61 -30.48
C GLU A 492 1.35 -0.39 -30.08
N LEU A 493 1.73 0.78 -30.60
CA LEU A 493 1.13 2.06 -30.21
C LEU A 493 -0.35 2.13 -30.58
N ASP A 494 -0.72 1.74 -31.80
CA ASP A 494 -2.10 1.88 -32.26
C ASP A 494 -3.07 0.92 -31.56
N GLU A 495 -2.60 -0.27 -31.16
CA GLU A 495 -3.38 -1.19 -30.33
C GLU A 495 -3.56 -0.64 -28.92
N PHE A 496 -2.50 -0.08 -28.33
CA PHE A 496 -2.56 0.59 -27.04
C PHE A 496 -3.57 1.75 -27.05
N ILE A 497 -3.52 2.64 -28.05
CA ILE A 497 -4.44 3.78 -28.11
C ILE A 497 -5.89 3.31 -28.23
N LYS A 498 -6.18 2.32 -29.09
CA LYS A 498 -7.52 1.71 -29.18
C LYS A 498 -7.97 1.12 -27.84
N ALA A 499 -7.08 0.47 -27.10
CA ALA A 499 -7.39 -0.09 -25.79
C ALA A 499 -7.75 1.01 -24.77
N VAL A 500 -7.04 2.13 -24.77
CA VAL A 500 -7.31 3.28 -23.88
C VAL A 500 -8.63 3.97 -24.24
N GLU A 501 -8.90 4.17 -25.52
CA GLU A 501 -10.16 4.76 -26.01
C GLU A 501 -11.38 3.91 -25.59
N ASN A 502 -11.26 2.58 -25.66
CA ASN A 502 -12.32 1.65 -25.27
C ASN A 502 -12.51 1.53 -23.75
N ALA A 503 -11.45 1.62 -22.95
CA ALA A 503 -11.50 1.50 -21.49
C ALA A 503 -11.99 2.77 -20.77
N GLY A 504 -12.03 3.90 -21.48
CA GLY A 504 -12.27 5.22 -20.92
C GLY A 504 -11.01 5.81 -20.27
N LEU A 505 -10.73 7.09 -20.54
CA LEU A 505 -9.56 7.78 -20.00
C LEU A 505 -9.58 7.81 -18.46
N PRO A 506 -8.42 7.69 -17.77
CA PRO A 506 -8.35 7.73 -16.32
C PRO A 506 -9.02 8.99 -15.75
N THR A 507 -10.16 8.83 -15.08
CA THR A 507 -10.85 9.94 -14.39
C THR A 507 -10.09 10.41 -13.13
N VAL A 508 -8.98 9.76 -12.79
CA VAL A 508 -8.35 9.77 -11.46
C VAL A 508 -7.54 11.05 -11.17
N ALA A 509 -7.16 11.85 -12.16
CA ALA A 509 -6.32 13.02 -11.90
C ALA A 509 -7.07 14.36 -11.75
N GLY A 510 -8.37 14.43 -12.06
CA GLY A 510 -9.11 15.71 -12.08
C GLY A 510 -8.51 16.78 -13.03
N VAL A 511 -7.52 16.43 -13.85
CA VAL A 511 -6.87 17.27 -14.85
C VAL A 511 -7.49 16.92 -16.22
N LYS A 512 -8.03 17.94 -16.88
CA LYS A 512 -8.63 17.83 -18.21
C LYS A 512 -7.58 18.13 -19.27
N GLY A 513 -7.68 17.54 -20.45
CA GLY A 513 -6.74 17.79 -21.55
C GLY A 513 -6.78 16.69 -22.60
N ASP A 514 -5.91 16.82 -23.60
CA ASP A 514 -5.68 15.82 -24.65
C ASP A 514 -4.71 14.74 -24.17
N TRP A 515 -5.23 13.79 -23.40
CA TRP A 515 -4.45 12.66 -22.89
C TRP A 515 -3.94 11.73 -23.99
N ILE A 516 -4.69 11.58 -25.09
CA ILE A 516 -4.32 10.70 -26.20
C ILE A 516 -3.12 11.27 -26.94
N GLY A 517 -3.13 12.58 -27.24
CA GLY A 517 -1.97 13.28 -27.79
C GLY A 517 -0.74 13.16 -26.88
N LEU A 518 -0.92 13.30 -25.56
CA LEU A 518 0.17 13.12 -24.59
C LEU A 518 0.75 11.70 -24.61
N TYR A 519 -0.08 10.66 -24.69
CA TYR A 519 0.39 9.28 -24.80
C TYR A 519 1.19 9.03 -26.07
N ARG A 520 0.71 9.53 -27.22
CA ARG A 520 1.42 9.40 -28.50
C ARG A 520 2.81 10.04 -28.41
N ALA A 521 2.88 11.28 -27.91
CA ALA A 521 4.15 11.97 -27.72
C ALA A 521 5.06 11.23 -26.72
N PHE A 522 4.52 10.73 -25.60
CA PHE A 522 5.32 10.02 -24.60
C PHE A 522 5.93 8.72 -25.14
N CYS A 523 5.20 7.95 -25.95
CA CYS A 523 5.69 6.69 -26.51
C CYS A 523 6.92 6.86 -27.44
N GLU A 524 7.18 8.07 -27.92
CA GLU A 524 8.37 8.39 -28.73
C GLU A 524 9.60 8.74 -27.86
N THR A 525 9.43 8.87 -26.54
CA THR A 525 10.47 9.37 -25.64
C THR A 525 11.42 8.28 -25.12
N LYS A 526 12.63 8.69 -24.72
CA LYS A 526 13.58 7.81 -24.00
C LYS A 526 13.04 7.37 -22.63
N ASN A 527 12.26 8.23 -21.98
CA ASN A 527 11.61 7.92 -20.70
C ASN A 527 10.69 6.70 -20.85
N PHE A 528 9.88 6.67 -21.92
CA PHE A 528 9.03 5.53 -22.24
C PHE A 528 9.84 4.29 -22.63
N GLN A 529 10.83 4.43 -23.52
CA GLN A 529 11.65 3.29 -23.96
C GLN A 529 12.31 2.58 -22.78
N PHE A 530 12.91 3.33 -21.85
CA PHE A 530 13.51 2.77 -20.64
C PHE A 530 12.46 2.10 -19.74
N TRP A 531 11.31 2.75 -19.53
CA TRP A 531 10.20 2.17 -18.77
C TRP A 531 9.72 0.84 -19.39
N LEU A 532 9.54 0.80 -20.71
CA LEU A 532 9.07 -0.39 -21.42
C LEU A 532 10.08 -1.53 -21.34
N GLN A 533 11.36 -1.25 -21.64
CA GLN A 533 12.44 -2.23 -21.51
C GLN A 533 12.53 -2.81 -20.09
N ARG A 534 12.35 -1.96 -19.08
CA ARG A 534 12.33 -2.40 -17.68
C ARG A 534 11.16 -3.33 -17.40
N ARG A 535 9.97 -2.99 -17.87
CA ARG A 535 8.77 -3.82 -17.72
C ARG A 535 8.90 -5.16 -18.44
N GLN A 536 9.46 -5.17 -19.65
CA GLN A 536 9.76 -6.39 -20.40
C GLN A 536 10.80 -7.26 -19.68
N LEU A 537 11.86 -6.68 -19.12
CA LEU A 537 12.84 -7.41 -18.32
C LEU A 537 12.21 -8.05 -17.07
N GLU A 538 11.39 -7.30 -16.32
CA GLU A 538 10.68 -7.81 -15.15
C GLU A 538 9.70 -8.95 -15.53
N ALA A 539 9.00 -8.77 -16.64
CA ALA A 539 8.13 -9.76 -17.26
C ALA A 539 8.89 -11.03 -17.63
N ASP A 540 10.02 -10.92 -18.34
CA ASP A 540 10.85 -12.05 -18.78
C ASP A 540 11.44 -12.80 -17.58
N ILE A 541 11.94 -12.09 -16.57
CA ILE A 541 12.40 -12.71 -15.32
C ILE A 541 11.25 -13.49 -14.68
N LYS A 542 10.05 -12.91 -14.60
CA LYS A 542 8.89 -13.57 -14.00
C LYS A 542 8.42 -14.79 -14.81
N LEU A 543 8.39 -14.70 -16.14
CA LEU A 543 8.06 -15.83 -17.02
C LEU A 543 9.06 -16.96 -16.87
N ARG A 544 10.36 -16.63 -16.78
CA ARG A 544 11.42 -17.60 -16.50
C ARG A 544 11.23 -18.25 -15.12
N LEU A 545 10.90 -17.48 -14.08
CA LEU A 545 10.62 -18.02 -12.76
C LEU A 545 9.41 -18.96 -12.75
N LEU A 546 8.31 -18.57 -13.40
CA LEU A 546 7.12 -19.43 -13.54
C LEU A 546 7.42 -20.71 -14.34
N HIS A 547 8.28 -20.62 -15.36
CA HIS A 547 8.76 -21.79 -16.09
C HIS A 547 9.57 -22.75 -15.19
N LEU A 548 10.39 -22.21 -14.29
CA LEU A 548 11.13 -23.02 -13.31
C LEU A 548 10.22 -23.66 -12.26
N GLU A 549 9.17 -22.97 -11.82
CA GLU A 549 8.13 -23.55 -10.97
C GLU A 549 7.38 -24.67 -11.71
N ALA A 550 7.04 -24.49 -12.98
CA ALA A 550 6.43 -25.54 -13.79
C ALA A 550 7.34 -26.77 -13.92
N ILE A 551 8.65 -26.58 -14.10
CA ILE A 551 9.65 -27.66 -14.08
C ILE A 551 9.69 -28.36 -12.72
N ALA A 552 9.54 -27.62 -11.62
CA ALA A 552 9.56 -28.15 -10.25
C ALA A 552 8.38 -29.06 -9.91
N GLU A 553 7.22 -28.73 -10.47
CA GLU A 553 5.94 -29.40 -10.21
C GLU A 553 5.64 -30.51 -11.21
N ALA A 554 6.41 -30.61 -12.31
CA ALA A 554 6.24 -31.65 -13.32
C ALA A 554 6.48 -33.06 -12.73
N PRO A 555 5.60 -34.05 -12.99
CA PRO A 555 5.80 -35.44 -12.58
C PRO A 555 6.92 -36.07 -13.42
N LEU A 556 8.16 -35.89 -12.95
CA LEU A 556 9.37 -36.27 -13.66
C LEU A 556 9.48 -37.79 -13.89
N THR A 557 8.98 -38.62 -12.97
CA THR A 557 9.17 -40.09 -13.01
C THR A 557 8.42 -40.77 -14.16
N ASP A 558 7.16 -40.41 -14.39
CA ASP A 558 6.31 -41.04 -15.42
C ASP A 558 6.52 -40.41 -16.80
N THR A 559 6.98 -39.15 -16.83
CA THR A 559 7.18 -38.40 -18.07
C THR A 559 8.56 -38.64 -18.68
N LEU A 560 9.62 -38.80 -17.87
CA LEU A 560 10.97 -39.07 -18.39
C LEU A 560 11.10 -40.49 -18.97
N SER A 561 10.34 -41.46 -18.47
CA SER A 561 10.33 -42.84 -18.98
C SER A 561 9.72 -42.98 -20.38
N THR A 562 8.91 -42.00 -20.81
CA THR A 562 8.23 -41.98 -22.11
C THR A 562 8.94 -41.10 -23.16
N LYS A 563 10.08 -40.49 -22.80
CA LYS A 563 10.83 -39.52 -23.63
C LYS A 563 12.13 -40.11 -24.15
N VAL A 564 12.59 -39.61 -25.29
CA VAL A 564 13.81 -40.10 -25.94
C VAL A 564 15.04 -39.56 -25.19
N GLU A 565 16.13 -40.34 -25.13
CA GLU A 565 17.35 -39.98 -24.38
C GLU A 565 17.86 -38.55 -24.65
N VAL A 566 17.74 -38.06 -25.90
CA VAL A 566 18.16 -36.70 -26.29
C VAL A 566 17.33 -35.61 -25.61
N GLU A 567 16.02 -35.82 -25.45
CA GLU A 567 15.11 -34.87 -24.78
C GLU A 567 15.37 -34.83 -23.27
N VAL A 568 15.75 -35.97 -22.69
CA VAL A 568 16.16 -36.08 -21.28
C VAL A 568 17.46 -35.31 -21.04
N VAL A 569 18.44 -35.42 -21.95
CA VAL A 569 19.71 -34.67 -21.87
C VAL A 569 19.49 -33.17 -22.04
N ASP A 570 18.66 -32.74 -23.00
CA ASP A 570 18.29 -31.33 -23.21
C ASP A 570 17.59 -30.73 -21.97
N PHE A 571 16.69 -31.50 -21.35
CA PHE A 571 16.06 -31.12 -20.08
C PHE A 571 17.07 -30.93 -18.94
N ILE A 572 18.03 -31.85 -18.79
CA ILE A 572 19.10 -31.73 -17.78
C ILE A 572 20.00 -30.50 -18.03
N LEU A 573 20.32 -30.20 -19.29
CA LEU A 573 21.10 -29.02 -19.67
C LEU A 573 20.34 -27.72 -19.36
N LYS A 574 19.04 -27.64 -19.69
CA LYS A 574 18.16 -26.51 -19.34
C LYS A 574 18.04 -26.32 -17.83
N LEU A 575 17.99 -27.42 -17.07
CA LEU A 575 17.96 -27.36 -15.60
C LEU A 575 19.30 -26.87 -15.02
N ARG A 576 20.43 -27.22 -15.64
CA ARG A 576 21.74 -26.67 -15.28
C ARG A 576 21.82 -25.18 -15.57
N GLU A 577 21.38 -24.73 -16.75
CA GLU A 577 21.35 -23.31 -17.12
C GLU A 577 20.44 -22.50 -16.20
N ALA A 578 19.29 -23.07 -15.85
CA ALA A 578 18.40 -22.53 -14.84
C ALA A 578 19.10 -22.35 -13.49
N LEU A 579 19.79 -23.38 -12.97
CA LEU A 579 20.51 -23.31 -11.70
C LEU A 579 21.61 -22.25 -11.70
N VAL A 580 22.33 -22.07 -12.81
CA VAL A 580 23.33 -21.02 -12.96
C VAL A 580 22.69 -19.63 -12.93
N MET A 581 21.53 -19.46 -13.58
CA MET A 581 20.76 -18.22 -13.57
C MET A 581 20.14 -17.91 -12.20
N LEU A 582 19.69 -18.91 -11.45
CA LEU A 582 19.18 -18.70 -10.09
C LEU A 582 20.29 -18.34 -9.09
N TYR A 583 21.51 -18.85 -9.31
CA TYR A 583 22.68 -18.51 -8.51
C TYR A 583 23.09 -17.03 -8.68
N SER A 584 22.98 -16.50 -9.89
CA SER A 584 23.24 -15.07 -10.17
C SER A 584 22.12 -14.13 -9.71
N LEU A 585 20.92 -14.66 -9.43
CA LEU A 585 19.75 -13.91 -8.90
C LEU A 585 19.62 -13.97 -7.36
N SER A 586 20.64 -14.44 -6.64
CA SER A 586 20.67 -14.70 -5.18
C SER A 586 20.36 -13.50 -4.25
N CYS A 587 19.99 -12.33 -4.80
CA CYS A 587 19.50 -11.17 -4.06
C CYS A 587 17.97 -11.12 -3.85
N LEU A 588 17.18 -12.08 -4.35
CA LEU A 588 15.70 -12.02 -4.30
C LEU A 588 15.08 -13.07 -3.35
N SER A 589 14.60 -12.60 -2.18
CA SER A 589 13.55 -13.15 -1.29
C SER A 589 13.70 -14.57 -0.68
N LYS A 590 13.48 -14.69 0.64
CA LYS A 590 13.41 -15.98 1.38
C LYS A 590 12.35 -16.97 0.86
N SER A 591 11.32 -16.49 0.16
CA SER A 591 10.29 -17.35 -0.47
C SER A 591 10.87 -18.19 -1.62
N PHE A 592 11.88 -17.65 -2.30
CA PHE A 592 12.50 -18.21 -3.49
C PHE A 592 13.47 -19.36 -3.16
N MET A 593 14.23 -19.24 -2.06
CA MET A 593 15.03 -20.35 -1.50
C MET A 593 14.17 -21.59 -1.19
N LYS A 594 12.90 -21.42 -0.79
CA LYS A 594 11.98 -22.55 -0.57
C LYS A 594 11.62 -23.28 -1.86
N VAL A 595 11.50 -22.58 -2.99
CA VAL A 595 11.23 -23.19 -4.31
C VAL A 595 12.45 -23.98 -4.79
N VAL A 596 13.66 -23.42 -4.62
CA VAL A 596 14.93 -24.10 -4.94
C VAL A 596 15.14 -25.36 -4.09
N ILE A 597 14.87 -25.29 -2.78
CA ILE A 597 14.92 -26.45 -1.89
C ILE A 597 13.88 -27.50 -2.28
N ARG A 598 12.68 -27.09 -2.68
CA ARG A 598 11.60 -27.99 -3.11
C ARG A 598 11.91 -28.66 -4.46
N LEU A 599 12.50 -27.92 -5.42
CA LEU A 599 13.07 -28.44 -6.67
C LEU A 599 14.11 -29.53 -6.41
N PHE A 600 15.08 -29.24 -5.52
CA PHE A 600 16.11 -30.20 -5.14
C PHE A 600 15.52 -31.43 -4.44
N GLN A 601 14.58 -31.25 -3.51
CA GLN A 601 13.92 -32.35 -2.78
C GLN A 601 13.08 -33.24 -3.71
N ASN A 602 12.36 -32.66 -4.67
CA ASN A 602 11.55 -33.40 -5.64
C ASN A 602 12.43 -34.16 -6.64
N MET A 603 13.48 -33.52 -7.20
CA MET A 603 14.40 -34.22 -8.09
C MET A 603 15.15 -35.37 -7.40
N PHE A 604 15.63 -35.18 -6.16
CA PHE A 604 16.28 -36.25 -5.40
C PHE A 604 15.32 -37.40 -5.10
N LYS A 605 14.05 -37.11 -4.75
CA LYS A 605 13.02 -38.15 -4.55
C LYS A 605 12.70 -38.90 -5.85
N SER A 606 12.56 -38.22 -6.98
CA SER A 606 12.27 -38.85 -8.28
C SER A 606 13.43 -39.71 -8.78
N LEU A 607 14.69 -39.28 -8.60
CA LEU A 607 15.88 -40.09 -8.93
C LEU A 607 15.99 -41.34 -8.04
N ILE A 608 15.64 -41.22 -6.75
CA ILE A 608 15.66 -42.34 -5.80
C ILE A 608 14.51 -43.33 -6.07
N ASN A 609 13.34 -42.87 -6.48
CA ASN A 609 12.20 -43.74 -6.79
C ASN A 609 12.37 -44.53 -8.10
N ILE A 610 13.00 -43.95 -9.13
CA ILE A 610 13.38 -44.68 -10.36
C ILE A 610 14.40 -45.80 -10.04
N LEU A 611 15.21 -45.62 -8.99
CA LEU A 611 16.15 -46.63 -8.49
C LEU A 611 15.51 -47.67 -7.54
N ARG A 612 14.24 -47.50 -7.14
CA ARG A 612 13.55 -48.32 -6.12
C ARG A 612 12.25 -48.97 -6.58
N SER A 613 11.86 -48.85 -7.84
CA SER A 613 10.65 -49.50 -8.35
C SER A 613 10.86 -51.01 -8.57
N ASP A 614 10.88 -51.75 -7.45
CA ASP A 614 10.50 -53.16 -7.32
C ASP A 614 10.13 -53.38 -5.83
N CYS A 615 8.86 -53.17 -5.44
CA CYS A 615 8.12 -53.94 -4.40
C CYS A 615 6.78 -53.29 -3.90
N LEU A 616 5.67 -53.98 -4.22
CA LEU A 616 4.53 -54.46 -3.39
C LEU A 616 3.63 -53.55 -2.49
N THR A 617 2.33 -53.52 -2.88
CA THR A 617 1.02 -53.80 -2.19
C THR A 617 0.68 -53.38 -0.74
N ALA A 618 -0.56 -52.87 -0.51
CA ALA A 618 -1.67 -53.52 0.24
C ALA A 618 -2.95 -52.62 0.43
N ARG A 619 -4.11 -53.27 0.67
CA ARG A 619 -5.53 -52.79 0.76
C ARG A 619 -6.03 -52.49 2.20
N LEU A 620 -7.29 -51.98 2.29
CA LEU A 620 -8.39 -52.18 3.31
C LEU A 620 -8.90 -50.82 3.92
N LEU A 621 -10.17 -50.52 4.26
CA LEU A 621 -11.51 -51.17 4.32
C LEU A 621 -12.64 -50.10 4.48
N CYS A 622 -13.90 -50.52 4.24
CA CYS A 622 -15.17 -49.78 4.37
C CYS A 622 -15.90 -49.95 5.73
N SER A 623 -17.04 -49.24 5.87
CA SER A 623 -18.27 -49.50 6.66
C SER A 623 -18.34 -48.89 8.08
N SER A 624 -19.48 -48.58 8.71
CA SER A 624 -20.91 -48.34 8.38
C SER A 624 -21.58 -47.85 9.71
N ALA A 625 -22.77 -47.25 9.67
CA ALA A 625 -23.46 -46.73 10.86
C ALA A 625 -24.89 -47.30 11.03
N SER A 626 -25.28 -47.57 12.28
CA SER A 626 -26.62 -47.82 12.83
C SER A 626 -26.57 -47.39 14.33
N SER A 627 -27.61 -47.03 15.11
CA SER A 627 -29.06 -47.29 15.16
C SER A 627 -29.70 -46.44 16.29
N VAL A 628 -31.04 -46.56 16.47
CA VAL A 628 -31.88 -46.51 17.71
C VAL A 628 -32.93 -45.38 17.83
N GLU A 629 -34.19 -45.81 17.96
CA GLU A 629 -35.42 -45.05 18.24
C GLU A 629 -35.74 -44.99 19.75
N THR A 630 -36.11 -43.81 20.25
CA THR A 630 -36.82 -43.57 21.53
C THR A 630 -37.98 -42.59 21.27
N SER A 631 -38.94 -42.50 22.20
CA SER A 631 -40.20 -41.74 22.03
C SER A 631 -39.97 -40.39 21.31
N PRO A 632 -40.75 -40.00 20.29
CA PRO A 632 -40.27 -39.05 19.29
C PRO A 632 -40.04 -37.61 19.81
N PHE A 633 -40.52 -37.29 21.01
CA PHE A 633 -40.73 -35.91 21.44
C PHE A 633 -40.03 -35.52 22.77
N GLU A 634 -39.64 -36.49 23.60
CA GLU A 634 -38.92 -36.26 24.87
C GLU A 634 -37.49 -36.80 24.76
N THR A 635 -36.51 -35.91 24.94
CA THR A 635 -35.08 -36.27 24.88
C THR A 635 -34.62 -36.96 26.16
N GLU A 636 -33.63 -37.84 26.06
CA GLU A 636 -33.07 -38.54 27.23
C GLU A 636 -32.49 -37.57 28.26
N GLU A 637 -31.93 -36.44 27.81
CA GLU A 637 -31.45 -35.33 28.66
C GLU A 637 -32.57 -34.71 29.52
N LEU A 638 -33.79 -34.60 28.98
CA LEU A 638 -34.93 -34.05 29.73
C LEU A 638 -35.39 -35.00 30.84
N LYS A 639 -35.30 -36.31 30.60
CA LYS A 639 -35.62 -37.33 31.61
C LYS A 639 -34.63 -37.27 32.76
N GLN A 640 -33.33 -37.23 32.45
CA GLN A 640 -32.26 -37.11 33.44
C GLN A 640 -32.37 -35.80 34.24
N TRP A 641 -32.70 -34.69 33.58
CA TRP A 641 -32.88 -33.41 34.28
C TRP A 641 -34.11 -33.41 35.19
N ARG A 642 -35.20 -34.06 34.79
CA ARG A 642 -36.41 -34.17 35.60
C ARG A 642 -36.17 -34.87 36.94
N GLU A 643 -35.24 -35.80 37.01
CA GLU A 643 -34.84 -36.49 38.24
C GLU A 643 -34.06 -35.58 39.22
N GLN A 644 -33.53 -34.46 38.73
CA GLN A 644 -32.77 -33.48 39.52
C GLN A 644 -33.64 -32.35 40.09
N LEU A 645 -34.92 -32.29 39.71
CA LEU A 645 -35.85 -31.24 40.13
C LEU A 645 -36.57 -31.58 41.44
N ASN A 646 -37.00 -30.54 42.15
CA ASN A 646 -37.83 -30.68 43.34
C ASN A 646 -39.19 -31.29 42.95
N GLN A 647 -39.87 -31.96 43.91
CA GLN A 647 -41.10 -32.72 43.64
C GLN A 647 -42.20 -31.89 42.95
N ASP A 648 -42.38 -30.62 43.35
CA ASP A 648 -43.34 -29.70 42.76
C ASP A 648 -42.97 -29.27 41.33
N GLU A 649 -41.68 -28.99 41.08
CA GLU A 649 -41.16 -28.61 39.77
C GLU A 649 -41.22 -29.79 38.79
N ALA A 650 -40.92 -31.01 39.27
CA ALA A 650 -41.00 -32.23 38.49
C ALA A 650 -42.45 -32.59 38.11
N ALA A 651 -43.42 -32.31 39.00
CA ALA A 651 -44.85 -32.49 38.73
C ALA A 651 -45.36 -31.45 37.72
N LEU A 652 -44.98 -30.18 37.88
CA LEU A 652 -45.31 -29.11 36.94
C LEU A 652 -44.69 -29.37 35.55
N LEU A 653 -43.44 -29.84 35.50
CA LEU A 653 -42.77 -30.20 34.26
C LEU A 653 -43.50 -31.34 33.54
N LYS A 654 -43.91 -32.38 34.26
CA LYS A 654 -44.70 -33.48 33.69
C LYS A 654 -45.98 -32.96 33.04
N LYS A 655 -46.71 -32.08 33.73
CA LYS A 655 -47.92 -31.42 33.20
C LYS A 655 -47.64 -30.63 31.92
N VAL A 656 -46.59 -29.82 31.92
CA VAL A 656 -46.17 -29.01 30.76
C VAL A 656 -45.77 -29.88 29.56
N ILE A 657 -45.09 -31.00 29.79
CA ILE A 657 -44.71 -31.95 28.72
C ILE A 657 -45.97 -32.58 28.12
N THR A 658 -46.95 -32.97 28.93
CA THR A 658 -48.24 -33.49 28.44
C THR A 658 -49.02 -32.44 27.64
N GLU A 659 -49.05 -31.17 28.11
CA GLU A 659 -49.64 -30.06 27.35
C GLU A 659 -48.96 -29.91 25.96
N PHE A 660 -47.63 -29.97 25.92
CA PHE A 660 -46.86 -29.89 24.67
C PHE A 660 -47.16 -31.05 23.70
N GLN A 661 -47.19 -32.29 24.19
CA GLN A 661 -47.48 -33.48 23.38
C GLN A 661 -48.83 -33.36 22.68
N LEU A 662 -49.85 -32.93 23.42
CA LEU A 662 -51.20 -32.72 22.89
C LEU A 662 -51.23 -31.60 21.84
N TYR A 663 -50.63 -30.44 22.12
CA TYR A 663 -50.57 -29.36 21.14
C TYR A 663 -49.80 -29.74 19.88
N LYS A 664 -48.68 -30.49 20.00
CA LYS A 664 -47.84 -30.89 18.87
C LYS A 664 -48.55 -31.92 17.99
N TYR A 665 -49.33 -32.82 18.59
CA TYR A 665 -50.19 -33.74 17.84
C TYR A 665 -51.22 -32.99 16.99
N LEU A 666 -51.85 -31.96 17.57
CA LEU A 666 -52.87 -31.15 16.89
C LEU A 666 -52.28 -30.13 15.90
N ASP A 667 -51.05 -29.68 16.12
CA ASP A 667 -50.42 -28.66 15.29
C ASP A 667 -48.96 -28.97 14.99
N SER A 668 -48.75 -29.42 13.75
CA SER A 668 -47.43 -29.73 13.21
C SER A 668 -46.46 -28.54 13.23
N ARG A 669 -46.93 -27.29 13.34
CA ARG A 669 -46.10 -26.06 13.37
C ARG A 669 -45.35 -25.83 14.68
N LEU A 670 -45.63 -26.61 15.72
CA LEU A 670 -44.93 -26.56 17.01
C LEU A 670 -43.55 -27.25 16.93
N PRO A 671 -42.62 -27.01 17.88
CA PRO A 671 -41.29 -27.60 17.80
C PRO A 671 -41.36 -29.13 17.83
N SER A 672 -40.38 -29.78 17.21
CA SER A 672 -40.29 -31.25 17.15
C SER A 672 -40.02 -31.89 18.51
N HIS A 673 -39.09 -31.36 19.30
CA HIS A 673 -38.75 -31.84 20.64
C HIS A 673 -38.46 -30.64 21.55
N LEU A 674 -38.52 -30.86 22.86
CA LEU A 674 -38.09 -29.88 23.86
C LEU A 674 -36.64 -30.17 24.28
N THR A 675 -35.93 -29.13 24.70
CA THR A 675 -34.63 -29.25 25.38
C THR A 675 -34.81 -28.85 26.84
N VAL A 676 -33.85 -29.19 27.70
CA VAL A 676 -33.85 -28.78 29.12
C VAL A 676 -34.09 -27.27 29.26
N LYS A 677 -33.39 -26.44 28.47
CA LYS A 677 -33.57 -24.97 28.47
C LYS A 677 -34.96 -24.52 28.03
N HIS A 678 -35.60 -25.24 27.09
CA HIS A 678 -36.98 -24.92 26.69
C HIS A 678 -37.95 -25.23 27.83
N ALA A 679 -37.73 -26.34 28.54
CA ALA A 679 -38.53 -26.74 29.69
C ALA A 679 -38.36 -25.79 30.87
N GLU A 680 -37.14 -25.39 31.23
CA GLU A 680 -36.86 -24.36 32.24
C GLU A 680 -37.67 -23.07 32.01
N ARG A 681 -37.68 -22.59 30.76
CA ARG A 681 -38.43 -21.37 30.39
C ARG A 681 -39.95 -21.56 30.38
N LEU A 682 -40.44 -22.78 30.11
CA LEU A 682 -41.86 -23.09 30.21
C LEU A 682 -42.34 -23.13 31.66
N LEU A 683 -41.48 -23.56 32.59
CA LEU A 683 -41.76 -23.54 34.04
C LEU A 683 -41.84 -22.11 34.59
N MET A 684 -41.16 -21.14 33.96
CA MET A 684 -41.29 -19.71 34.32
C MET A 684 -42.61 -19.05 33.86
N LEU A 685 -43.49 -19.79 33.17
CA LEU A 685 -44.73 -19.24 32.58
C LEU A 685 -45.97 -19.84 33.26
N ASP A 686 -46.70 -19.01 34.00
CA ASP A 686 -47.82 -19.46 34.83
C ASP A 686 -49.04 -19.91 34.01
N GLY A 687 -49.30 -19.27 32.86
CA GLY A 687 -50.52 -19.48 32.07
C GLY A 687 -50.39 -20.41 30.85
N LYS A 688 -51.40 -21.27 30.60
CA LYS A 688 -51.50 -22.12 29.39
C LYS A 688 -51.34 -21.32 28.09
N THR A 689 -51.97 -20.14 28.00
CA THR A 689 -51.84 -19.24 26.83
C THR A 689 -50.42 -18.72 26.64
N GLN A 690 -49.70 -18.42 27.72
CA GLN A 690 -48.32 -17.95 27.65
C GLN A 690 -47.38 -19.07 27.19
N ARG A 691 -47.56 -20.29 27.73
CA ARG A 691 -46.84 -21.50 27.31
C ARG A 691 -47.10 -21.84 25.84
N LEU A 692 -48.35 -21.82 25.38
CA LEU A 692 -48.68 -22.07 23.97
C LEU A 692 -48.10 -21.00 23.02
N ARG A 693 -48.08 -19.72 23.44
CA ARG A 693 -47.40 -18.65 22.69
C ARG A 693 -45.90 -18.88 22.61
N TYR A 694 -45.28 -19.34 23.70
CA TYR A 694 -43.86 -19.70 23.73
C TYR A 694 -43.55 -20.90 22.82
N LEU A 695 -44.34 -21.98 22.90
CA LEU A 695 -44.22 -23.13 21.99
C LEU A 695 -44.41 -22.73 20.53
N SER A 696 -45.42 -21.90 20.23
CA SER A 696 -45.64 -21.35 18.88
C SER A 696 -44.50 -20.43 18.42
N TYR A 697 -43.79 -19.78 19.35
CA TYR A 697 -42.58 -19.02 19.06
C TYR A 697 -41.40 -19.96 18.74
N LEU A 698 -41.19 -21.02 19.54
CA LEU A 698 -40.16 -22.03 19.31
C LEU A 698 -40.35 -22.73 17.97
N GLY A 699 -41.57 -23.13 17.62
CA GLY A 699 -41.87 -23.78 16.34
C GLY A 699 -41.61 -22.88 15.14
N ARG A 700 -41.97 -21.59 15.25
CA ARG A 700 -41.59 -20.58 14.23
C ARG A 700 -40.08 -20.42 14.11
N LYS A 701 -39.36 -20.43 15.23
CA LYS A 701 -37.88 -20.35 15.26
C LYS A 701 -37.24 -21.58 14.62
N GLN A 702 -37.74 -22.78 14.91
CA GLN A 702 -37.32 -24.04 14.28
C GLN A 702 -37.58 -24.03 12.77
N HIS A 703 -38.81 -23.75 12.33
CA HIS A 703 -39.13 -23.70 10.89
C HIS A 703 -38.35 -22.60 10.15
N LEU A 704 -38.09 -21.46 10.80
CA LEU A 704 -37.23 -20.44 10.22
C LEU A 704 -35.79 -20.94 10.10
N ALA A 705 -35.27 -21.69 11.08
CA ALA A 705 -33.95 -22.29 11.02
C ALA A 705 -33.88 -23.37 9.91
N GLU A 706 -34.86 -24.25 9.81
CA GLU A 706 -34.99 -25.26 8.74
C GLU A 706 -35.10 -24.61 7.37
N SER A 707 -35.93 -23.58 7.23
CA SER A 707 -36.07 -22.82 5.99
C SER A 707 -34.78 -22.09 5.63
N LYS A 708 -34.09 -21.48 6.60
CA LYS A 708 -32.76 -20.89 6.40
C LYS A 708 -31.72 -21.93 6.01
N GLU A 709 -31.75 -23.12 6.62
CA GLU A 709 -30.83 -24.21 6.31
C GLU A 709 -31.08 -24.79 4.92
N LYS A 710 -32.35 -25.04 4.57
CA LYS A 710 -32.76 -25.43 3.21
C LYS A 710 -32.34 -24.36 2.20
N THR A 711 -32.59 -23.09 2.50
CA THR A 711 -32.15 -21.96 1.65
C THR A 711 -30.62 -21.89 1.59
N ARG A 712 -29.90 -22.20 2.66
CA ARG A 712 -28.43 -22.24 2.72
C ARG A 712 -27.89 -23.37 1.85
N LEU A 713 -28.46 -24.57 1.94
CA LEU A 713 -28.13 -25.73 1.11
C LEU A 713 -28.45 -25.47 -0.36
N GLU A 714 -29.61 -24.90 -0.66
CA GLU A 714 -29.97 -24.49 -2.03
C GLU A 714 -29.03 -23.40 -2.56
N ARG A 715 -28.66 -22.40 -1.75
CA ARG A 715 -27.66 -21.39 -2.11
C ARG A 715 -26.27 -21.99 -2.26
N ALA A 716 -25.90 -22.97 -1.45
CA ALA A 716 -24.63 -23.68 -1.56
C ALA A 716 -24.57 -24.47 -2.86
N LYS A 717 -25.61 -25.25 -3.18
CA LYS A 717 -25.76 -25.96 -4.46
C LYS A 717 -25.75 -25.01 -5.65
N LYS A 718 -26.51 -23.91 -5.60
CA LYS A 718 -26.47 -22.85 -6.63
C LYS A 718 -25.10 -22.19 -6.73
N GLY A 719 -24.43 -21.97 -5.60
CA GLY A 719 -23.06 -21.43 -5.55
C GLY A 719 -22.03 -22.39 -6.11
N GLU A 720 -22.19 -23.69 -5.89
CA GLU A 720 -21.37 -24.75 -6.50
C GLU A 720 -21.58 -24.84 -8.00
N ALA A 721 -22.84 -24.85 -8.45
CA ALA A 721 -23.19 -24.79 -9.87
C ALA A 721 -22.64 -23.52 -10.52
N ARG A 722 -22.79 -22.34 -9.89
CA ARG A 722 -22.22 -21.08 -10.38
C ARG A 722 -20.71 -21.09 -10.35
N ARG A 723 -20.06 -21.70 -9.35
CA ARG A 723 -18.60 -21.88 -9.30
C ARG A 723 -18.12 -22.78 -10.42
N ALA A 724 -18.82 -23.87 -10.72
CA ALA A 724 -18.51 -24.78 -11.82
C ALA A 724 -18.73 -24.11 -13.18
N GLU A 725 -19.82 -23.36 -13.35
CA GLU A 725 -20.10 -22.54 -14.53
C GLU A 725 -19.02 -21.46 -14.72
N VAL A 726 -18.70 -20.70 -13.67
CA VAL A 726 -17.63 -19.69 -13.70
C VAL A 726 -16.26 -20.33 -13.93
N LEU A 727 -16.01 -21.54 -13.43
CA LEU A 727 -14.78 -22.29 -13.69
C LEU A 727 -14.73 -22.74 -15.16
N ALA A 728 -15.84 -23.22 -15.73
CA ALA A 728 -15.95 -23.59 -17.13
C ALA A 728 -15.82 -22.37 -18.05
N GLU A 729 -16.43 -21.23 -17.70
CA GLU A 729 -16.28 -19.94 -18.36
C GLU A 729 -14.85 -19.42 -18.25
N ARG A 730 -14.18 -19.60 -17.11
CA ARG A 730 -12.74 -19.27 -16.91
C ARG A 730 -11.82 -20.16 -17.72
N LEU A 731 -12.16 -21.45 -17.85
CA LEU A 731 -11.41 -22.41 -18.66
C LEU A 731 -11.62 -22.16 -20.16
N SER A 732 -12.80 -21.68 -20.57
CA SER A 732 -13.10 -21.32 -21.96
C SER A 732 -12.58 -19.92 -22.33
N ASN A 733 -12.54 -18.98 -21.37
CA ASN A 733 -11.98 -17.64 -21.57
C ASN A 733 -10.46 -17.70 -21.71
N LYS A 734 -9.98 -17.27 -22.88
CA LYS A 734 -8.55 -17.30 -23.20
C LYS A 734 -7.78 -16.07 -22.71
N HIS A 735 -8.38 -15.13 -21.95
CA HIS A 735 -7.80 -13.85 -21.50
C HIS A 735 -7.85 -13.69 -19.95
N LEU A 736 -7.09 -12.74 -19.37
CA LEU A 736 -7.13 -12.37 -17.94
C LEU A 736 -8.56 -11.97 -17.52
N LEU A 737 -9.19 -12.81 -16.70
CA LEU A 737 -10.51 -12.53 -16.13
C LEU A 737 -10.35 -11.76 -14.81
N TYR A 738 -10.77 -10.49 -14.79
CA TYR A 738 -10.74 -9.67 -13.58
C TYR A 738 -11.94 -9.94 -12.68
N ALA A 739 -11.76 -10.84 -11.70
CA ALA A 739 -12.83 -11.28 -10.80
C ALA A 739 -12.29 -11.86 -9.48
N LEU A 740 -13.16 -11.96 -8.47
CA LEU A 740 -12.83 -12.58 -7.18
C LEU A 740 -12.36 -14.04 -7.38
N GLY A 741 -11.12 -14.35 -6.98
CA GLY A 741 -10.51 -15.67 -7.15
C GLY A 741 -9.93 -15.95 -8.55
N ALA A 742 -9.70 -14.91 -9.35
CA ALA A 742 -8.90 -14.92 -10.58
C ALA A 742 -7.91 -13.74 -10.53
N ASN A 743 -7.77 -12.95 -11.60
CA ASN A 743 -6.91 -11.76 -11.56
C ASN A 743 -7.63 -10.62 -10.84
N SER A 744 -7.04 -10.06 -9.80
CA SER A 744 -7.64 -8.95 -9.04
C SER A 744 -6.55 -8.00 -8.60
N ILE A 745 -6.57 -6.76 -9.13
CA ILE A 745 -5.62 -5.69 -8.78
C ILE A 745 -5.78 -5.29 -7.31
N SER A 746 -7.01 -5.32 -6.80
CA SER A 746 -7.26 -5.12 -5.37
C SER A 746 -6.94 -6.39 -4.60
N ARG A 747 -6.11 -6.28 -3.55
CA ARG A 747 -6.03 -7.35 -2.54
C ARG A 747 -7.44 -7.59 -2.01
N ARG A 748 -7.87 -8.85 -2.01
CA ARG A 748 -9.11 -9.22 -1.32
C ARG A 748 -8.94 -8.78 0.13
N ILE A 749 -9.77 -7.83 0.56
CA ILE A 749 -9.91 -7.55 1.97
C ILE A 749 -10.69 -8.74 2.53
N ALA A 750 -9.96 -9.66 3.15
CA ALA A 750 -10.57 -10.81 3.80
C ALA A 750 -11.41 -10.33 4.98
N ASP A 751 -12.43 -11.10 5.35
CA ASP A 751 -13.26 -10.80 6.52
C ASP A 751 -12.39 -10.67 7.79
N SER A 752 -11.28 -11.40 7.87
CA SER A 752 -10.28 -11.27 8.94
C SER A 752 -9.56 -9.93 8.96
N ALA A 753 -9.30 -9.33 7.79
CA ALA A 753 -8.71 -7.99 7.69
C ALA A 753 -9.74 -6.91 8.05
N MET A 754 -10.99 -7.05 7.60
CA MET A 754 -12.09 -6.17 8.01
C MET A 754 -12.32 -6.22 9.52
N ASN A 755 -12.30 -7.40 10.13
CA ASN A 755 -12.44 -7.57 11.58
C ASN A 755 -11.39 -6.75 12.36
N LYS A 756 -10.12 -6.77 11.93
CA LYS A 756 -9.05 -5.97 12.56
C LYS A 756 -9.28 -4.46 12.42
N ILE A 757 -9.81 -4.02 11.28
CA ILE A 757 -10.14 -2.61 11.05
C ILE A 757 -11.28 -2.18 11.98
N ASP A 758 -12.34 -2.98 12.07
CA ASP A 758 -13.48 -2.70 12.93
C ASP A 758 -13.10 -2.73 14.42
N GLU A 759 -12.23 -3.65 14.83
CA GLU A 759 -11.65 -3.69 16.19
C GLU A 759 -10.81 -2.45 16.50
N ALA A 760 -9.96 -2.01 15.56
CA ALA A 760 -9.19 -0.78 15.73
C ALA A 760 -10.08 0.47 15.87
N ARG A 761 -11.20 0.53 15.15
CA ARG A 761 -12.20 1.60 15.28
C ARG A 761 -12.87 1.59 16.65
N LEU A 762 -13.23 0.42 17.16
CA LEU A 762 -13.81 0.30 18.51
C LEU A 762 -12.79 0.72 19.59
N ALA A 763 -11.52 0.31 19.46
CA ALA A 763 -10.47 0.76 20.36
C ALA A 763 -10.30 2.29 20.36
N PHE A 764 -10.39 2.92 19.19
CA PHE A 764 -10.37 4.39 19.07
C PHE A 764 -11.60 5.04 19.71
N ALA A 765 -12.80 4.46 19.49
CA ALA A 765 -14.03 4.94 20.10
C ALA A 765 -14.01 4.81 21.63
N GLN A 766 -13.42 3.76 22.19
CA GLN A 766 -13.27 3.63 23.64
C GLN A 766 -12.37 4.73 24.25
N MET A 767 -11.39 5.24 23.49
CA MET A 767 -10.50 6.29 23.96
C MET A 767 -11.08 7.70 23.79
N TYR A 768 -11.79 7.95 22.69
CA TYR A 768 -12.16 9.30 22.25
C TYR A 768 -13.61 9.45 21.75
N GLY A 769 -14.34 8.35 21.65
CA GLY A 769 -15.71 8.30 21.15
C GLY A 769 -16.72 8.83 22.17
N GLN A 770 -17.89 9.20 21.66
CA GLN A 770 -19.00 9.61 22.51
C GLN A 770 -19.63 8.38 23.18
N PRO A 771 -19.88 8.39 24.50
CA PRO A 771 -20.54 7.29 25.18
C PRO A 771 -22.01 7.16 24.78
N LEU A 772 -22.44 5.93 24.48
CA LEU A 772 -23.82 5.53 24.27
C LEU A 772 -24.16 4.39 25.22
N VAL A 773 -25.22 4.56 26.01
CA VAL A 773 -25.57 3.63 27.08
C VAL A 773 -26.81 2.81 26.72
N LEU A 774 -26.71 1.49 26.91
CA LEU A 774 -27.83 0.57 26.92
C LEU A 774 -28.11 0.17 28.38
N ASP A 775 -29.27 0.60 28.90
CA ASP A 775 -29.73 0.31 30.27
C ASP A 775 -30.35 -1.10 30.32
N MET A 776 -29.69 -2.03 31.02
CA MET A 776 -30.08 -3.44 31.12
C MET A 776 -31.06 -3.73 32.27
N SER A 777 -31.39 -2.76 33.11
CA SER A 777 -32.35 -2.95 34.20
C SER A 777 -33.72 -3.50 33.79
N PRO A 778 -34.29 -3.22 32.59
CA PRO A 778 -35.58 -3.79 32.21
C PRO A 778 -35.57 -5.32 32.13
N MET A 779 -34.40 -5.93 31.93
CA MET A 779 -34.23 -7.37 31.69
C MET A 779 -34.80 -8.23 32.83
N LYS A 780 -34.87 -7.70 34.06
CA LYS A 780 -35.43 -8.38 35.24
C LYS A 780 -36.92 -8.67 35.13
N GLU A 781 -37.63 -7.82 34.39
CA GLU A 781 -39.09 -7.85 34.28
C GLU A 781 -39.55 -8.45 32.94
N LEU A 782 -38.65 -8.73 32.00
CA LEU A 782 -39.00 -9.22 30.67
C LEU A 782 -39.43 -10.69 30.70
N SER A 783 -40.46 -11.03 29.92
CA SER A 783 -40.81 -12.44 29.71
C SER A 783 -39.69 -13.18 28.96
N PRO A 784 -39.58 -14.52 29.06
CA PRO A 784 -38.55 -15.29 28.36
C PRO A 784 -38.47 -15.02 26.84
N ILE A 785 -39.60 -14.71 26.19
CA ILE A 785 -39.63 -14.33 24.76
C ILE A 785 -39.01 -12.94 24.55
N GLU A 786 -39.34 -11.99 25.41
CA GLU A 786 -38.87 -10.61 25.30
C GLU A 786 -37.38 -10.53 25.63
N THR A 787 -36.91 -11.28 26.62
CA THR A 787 -35.49 -11.39 26.94
C THR A 787 -34.69 -11.96 25.77
N ASP A 788 -35.15 -13.06 25.17
CA ASP A 788 -34.50 -13.68 24.00
C ASP A 788 -34.42 -12.71 22.81
N LEU A 789 -35.49 -11.96 22.54
CA LEU A 789 -35.52 -10.94 21.48
C LEU A 789 -34.64 -9.73 21.81
N THR A 790 -34.59 -9.31 23.07
CA THR A 790 -33.76 -8.19 23.53
C THR A 790 -32.29 -8.51 23.35
N TRP A 791 -31.84 -9.70 23.75
CA TRP A 791 -30.46 -10.16 23.50
C TRP A 791 -30.11 -10.19 22.01
N SER A 792 -31.04 -10.63 21.15
CA SER A 792 -30.86 -10.57 19.69
C SER A 792 -30.66 -9.12 19.22
N GLN A 793 -31.46 -8.18 19.71
CA GLN A 793 -31.35 -6.77 19.33
C GLN A 793 -30.08 -6.11 19.90
N LEU A 794 -29.65 -6.44 21.11
CA LEU A 794 -28.39 -5.96 21.71
C LEU A 794 -27.18 -6.41 20.89
N ARG A 795 -27.17 -7.68 20.46
CA ARG A 795 -26.17 -8.20 19.53
C ARG A 795 -26.17 -7.41 18.22
N GLU A 796 -27.35 -7.15 17.65
CA GLU A 796 -27.47 -6.33 16.44
C GLU A 796 -26.95 -4.90 16.66
N CYS A 797 -27.23 -4.27 17.81
CA CYS A 797 -26.69 -2.95 18.16
C CYS A 797 -25.17 -2.94 18.14
N TYR A 798 -24.54 -3.93 18.78
CA TYR A 798 -23.08 -4.07 18.81
C TYR A 798 -22.50 -4.18 17.39
N PHE A 799 -23.06 -5.04 16.54
CA PHE A 799 -22.53 -5.22 15.17
C PHE A 799 -22.78 -4.02 14.27
N VAL A 800 -23.92 -3.32 14.42
CA VAL A 800 -24.19 -2.07 13.71
C VAL A 800 -23.21 -0.97 14.14
N ASN A 801 -22.90 -0.87 15.44
CA ASN A 801 -21.89 0.06 15.95
C ASN A 801 -20.49 -0.31 15.44
N ARG A 802 -20.07 -1.57 15.59
CA ARG A 802 -18.75 -2.09 15.19
C ARG A 802 -18.40 -1.82 13.74
N THR A 803 -19.37 -1.97 12.84
CA THR A 803 -19.14 -1.81 11.39
C THR A 803 -19.28 -0.36 10.92
N HIS A 804 -19.66 0.56 11.81
CA HIS A 804 -19.80 1.98 11.50
C HIS A 804 -18.43 2.67 11.37
N LEU A 805 -18.36 3.73 10.58
CA LEU A 805 -17.11 4.49 10.38
C LEU A 805 -16.70 5.28 11.62
N VAL A 806 -17.69 5.76 12.38
CA VAL A 806 -17.51 6.51 13.63
C VAL A 806 -18.38 5.85 14.70
N PRO A 807 -17.91 4.76 15.34
CA PRO A 807 -18.66 4.08 16.38
C PRO A 807 -18.78 4.93 17.64
N PHE A 808 -19.86 4.72 18.41
CA PHE A 808 -19.97 5.17 19.79
C PHE A 808 -19.15 4.25 20.72
N ASP A 809 -18.73 4.79 21.85
CA ASP A 809 -18.26 3.97 22.97
C ASP A 809 -19.50 3.36 23.66
N LEU A 810 -19.70 2.05 23.47
CA LEU A 810 -20.96 1.39 23.85
C LEU A 810 -20.86 0.79 25.25
N HIS A 811 -21.75 1.21 26.15
CA HIS A 811 -21.81 0.73 27.53
C HIS A 811 -23.10 -0.02 27.82
N PHE A 812 -23.00 -1.25 28.33
CA PHE A 812 -24.11 -1.95 28.95
C PHE A 812 -24.05 -1.71 30.46
N THR A 813 -25.14 -1.22 31.05
CA THR A 813 -25.20 -0.83 32.47
C THR A 813 -26.34 -1.54 33.17
N ASP A 814 -26.33 -1.60 34.50
CA ASP A 814 -27.29 -2.39 35.29
C ASP A 814 -27.27 -3.89 34.90
N CYS A 815 -26.11 -4.41 34.51
CA CYS A 815 -25.93 -5.83 34.18
C CYS A 815 -26.00 -6.69 35.44
N ASP A 816 -26.87 -7.70 35.44
CA ASP A 816 -27.05 -8.62 36.57
C ASP A 816 -26.76 -10.06 36.14
N PRO A 817 -25.52 -10.56 36.38
CA PRO A 817 -25.12 -11.92 36.04
C PRO A 817 -25.89 -13.01 36.80
N THR A 818 -26.60 -12.67 37.88
CA THR A 818 -27.36 -13.63 38.70
C THR A 818 -28.70 -14.00 38.06
N LEU A 819 -29.15 -13.24 37.06
CA LEU A 819 -30.39 -13.53 36.34
C LEU A 819 -30.29 -14.88 35.62
N LYS A 820 -31.32 -15.74 35.78
CA LYS A 820 -31.40 -17.04 35.07
C LYS A 820 -31.26 -16.89 33.55
N THR A 821 -31.70 -15.76 33.00
CA THR A 821 -31.62 -15.42 31.58
C THR A 821 -30.28 -14.81 31.14
N TRP A 822 -29.32 -14.61 32.06
CA TRP A 822 -27.98 -14.10 31.74
C TRP A 822 -27.19 -15.07 30.86
N SER A 823 -27.41 -16.38 31.01
CA SER A 823 -26.80 -17.43 30.18
C SER A 823 -27.12 -17.29 28.68
N ASP A 824 -28.14 -16.51 28.30
CA ASP A 824 -28.42 -16.16 26.92
C ASP A 824 -27.36 -15.23 26.31
N SER A 825 -26.65 -14.47 27.15
CA SER A 825 -25.53 -13.63 26.70
C SER A 825 -24.46 -14.47 26.03
N GLU A 826 -24.08 -15.62 26.60
CA GLU A 826 -23.08 -16.54 26.02
C GLU A 826 -23.53 -17.16 24.69
N ARG A 827 -24.84 -17.31 24.50
CA ARG A 827 -25.43 -17.82 23.25
C ARG A 827 -25.37 -16.78 22.14
N TYR A 828 -25.72 -15.54 22.45
CA TYR A 828 -25.77 -14.45 21.45
C TYR A 828 -24.39 -13.84 21.20
N PHE A 829 -23.56 -13.79 22.23
CA PHE A 829 -22.15 -13.38 22.21
C PHE A 829 -21.31 -14.62 22.52
N CYS A 830 -20.84 -15.30 21.48
CA CYS A 830 -20.26 -16.65 21.57
C CYS A 830 -19.09 -16.72 22.58
N GLY A 831 -19.37 -17.20 23.80
CA GLY A 831 -18.41 -17.29 24.89
C GLY A 831 -18.32 -16.06 25.80
N GLY A 832 -19.41 -15.28 25.89
CA GLY A 832 -19.58 -14.19 26.85
C GLY A 832 -19.33 -12.80 26.25
N LEU A 833 -19.77 -11.77 26.98
CA LEU A 833 -19.57 -10.37 26.60
C LEU A 833 -18.08 -9.98 26.58
N ASP A 834 -17.26 -10.59 27.45
CA ASP A 834 -15.82 -10.28 27.60
C ASP A 834 -14.96 -10.57 26.37
N LYS A 835 -15.46 -11.39 25.43
CA LYS A 835 -14.76 -11.66 24.16
C LYS A 835 -14.93 -10.56 23.11
N TYR A 836 -15.79 -9.58 23.39
CA TYR A 836 -16.12 -8.49 22.49
C TYR A 836 -15.56 -7.18 23.03
N MET A 837 -15.18 -6.27 22.14
CA MET A 837 -14.76 -4.91 22.51
C MET A 837 -15.98 -4.07 22.90
N LEU A 838 -16.55 -4.38 24.05
CA LEU A 838 -17.76 -3.80 24.62
C LEU A 838 -17.55 -3.63 26.13
N GLN A 839 -17.99 -2.50 26.67
CA GLN A 839 -17.95 -2.25 28.11
C GLN A 839 -19.28 -2.67 28.74
N TRP A 840 -19.25 -3.53 29.75
CA TRP A 840 -20.44 -3.91 30.51
C TRP A 840 -20.19 -3.76 32.02
N HIS A 841 -21.19 -3.26 32.73
CA HIS A 841 -21.07 -2.79 34.11
C HIS A 841 -22.27 -3.23 34.94
N GLN A 842 -22.01 -3.70 36.17
CA GLN A 842 -23.07 -3.97 37.16
C GLN A 842 -23.66 -2.69 37.75
N GLN A 843 -22.87 -1.60 37.76
CA GLN A 843 -23.28 -0.28 38.23
C GLN A 843 -24.34 0.34 37.30
N SER A 844 -25.19 1.18 37.88
CA SER A 844 -26.20 1.93 37.13
C SER A 844 -25.57 3.11 36.38
N PHE A 845 -26.12 3.44 35.21
CA PHE A 845 -25.58 4.50 34.35
C PHE A 845 -25.55 5.90 35.00
N TYR A 846 -26.44 6.17 35.96
CA TYR A 846 -26.52 7.45 36.67
C TYR A 846 -25.50 7.58 37.82
N ASP A 847 -24.82 6.49 38.19
CA ASP A 847 -23.69 6.51 39.13
C ASP A 847 -22.36 6.64 38.37
N MET A 848 -22.32 6.14 37.12
CA MET A 848 -21.14 6.17 36.26
C MET A 848 -20.94 7.48 35.50
N PHE A 849 -22.02 8.17 35.14
CA PHE A 849 -21.98 9.35 34.28
C PHE A 849 -22.65 10.57 34.94
N PRO A 850 -22.15 11.80 34.69
CA PRO A 850 -22.75 13.02 35.24
C PRO A 850 -24.20 13.21 34.80
N ARG A 851 -25.11 13.45 35.75
CA ARG A 851 -26.56 13.53 35.51
C ARG A 851 -26.93 14.62 34.51
N GLU A 852 -26.20 15.73 34.48
CA GLU A 852 -26.43 16.88 33.60
C GLU A 852 -26.14 16.58 32.12
N ARG A 853 -25.34 15.54 31.87
CA ARG A 853 -24.99 15.06 30.53
C ARG A 853 -25.93 13.96 30.04
N LEU A 854 -26.69 13.32 30.92
CA LEU A 854 -27.56 12.20 30.56
C LEU A 854 -28.86 12.65 29.86
N VAL A 855 -29.15 12.01 28.73
CA VAL A 855 -30.42 12.16 28.00
C VAL A 855 -31.03 10.78 27.77
N TYR A 856 -32.12 10.47 28.46
CA TYR A 856 -32.83 9.20 28.30
C TYR A 856 -33.77 9.27 27.09
N LEU A 857 -33.54 8.40 26.11
CA LEU A 857 -34.38 8.29 24.93
C LEU A 857 -35.64 7.48 25.21
N SER A 858 -36.79 8.15 25.09
CA SER A 858 -38.10 7.54 25.31
C SER A 858 -39.08 7.94 24.21
N PRO A 859 -39.80 7.00 23.57
CA PRO A 859 -40.81 7.32 22.57
C PRO A 859 -41.97 8.16 23.13
N ASP A 860 -42.20 8.10 24.44
CA ASP A 860 -43.27 8.78 25.15
C ASP A 860 -42.88 10.20 25.61
N SER A 861 -41.64 10.64 25.37
CA SER A 861 -41.20 11.99 25.73
C SER A 861 -41.97 13.06 24.95
N ARG A 862 -42.29 14.17 25.64
CA ARG A 862 -42.88 15.36 25.00
C ARG A 862 -41.85 16.15 24.19
N ARG A 863 -40.57 16.12 24.60
CA ARG A 863 -39.48 16.86 23.96
C ARG A 863 -38.91 16.04 22.81
N MET A 864 -38.84 16.63 21.62
CA MET A 864 -38.15 16.03 20.47
C MET A 864 -36.64 16.27 20.60
N LEU A 865 -35.85 15.32 20.11
CA LEU A 865 -34.41 15.45 19.99
C LEU A 865 -34.09 16.21 18.70
N ASP A 866 -33.65 17.46 18.82
CA ASP A 866 -33.36 18.31 17.65
C ASP A 866 -31.99 18.01 17.02
N ALA A 867 -31.01 17.63 17.84
CA ALA A 867 -29.66 17.25 17.41
C ALA A 867 -29.05 16.20 18.35
N VAL A 868 -28.07 15.45 17.84
CA VAL A 868 -27.22 14.58 18.66
C VAL A 868 -26.02 15.42 19.11
N GLU A 869 -26.11 15.96 20.32
CA GLU A 869 -25.09 16.83 20.93
C GLU A 869 -23.90 15.99 21.41
N SER A 870 -22.66 16.44 21.17
CA SER A 870 -21.45 15.66 21.48
C SER A 870 -21.08 15.64 22.97
N ASP A 871 -21.56 16.61 23.77
CA ASP A 871 -21.33 16.66 25.22
C ASP A 871 -22.30 15.77 26.00
N LYS A 872 -23.45 15.41 25.40
CA LYS A 872 -24.49 14.58 26.00
C LYS A 872 -24.19 13.07 25.87
N ILE A 873 -24.79 12.30 26.77
CA ILE A 873 -24.70 10.84 26.82
C ILE A 873 -26.13 10.31 26.70
N TYR A 874 -26.38 9.58 25.63
CA TYR A 874 -27.71 9.08 25.32
C TYR A 874 -27.91 7.71 25.96
N VAL A 875 -29.05 7.52 26.63
CA VAL A 875 -29.42 6.26 27.29
C VAL A 875 -30.62 5.65 26.57
N ILE A 876 -30.52 4.36 26.22
CA ILE A 876 -31.59 3.58 25.59
C ILE A 876 -31.88 2.38 26.49
N GLY A 877 -33.13 2.19 26.89
CA GLY A 877 -33.53 1.01 27.67
C GLY A 877 -33.48 -0.27 26.84
N ALA A 878 -32.80 -1.30 27.31
CA ALA A 878 -32.71 -2.61 26.66
C ALA A 878 -34.04 -3.37 26.76
N MET A 879 -34.99 -3.01 25.88
CA MET A 879 -36.29 -3.66 25.76
C MET A 879 -36.81 -3.65 24.32
N VAL A 880 -37.67 -4.60 24.00
CA VAL A 880 -38.30 -4.73 22.68
C VAL A 880 -39.49 -3.79 22.47
N ASP A 881 -39.80 -3.51 21.20
CA ASP A 881 -40.90 -2.65 20.75
C ASP A 881 -42.28 -3.32 20.92
N ARG A 882 -42.78 -3.43 22.16
CA ARG A 882 -44.13 -3.95 22.43
C ARG A 882 -45.06 -2.91 23.04
N PRO A 883 -46.34 -2.90 22.64
CA PRO A 883 -47.30 -1.87 23.05
C PRO A 883 -47.72 -1.94 24.54
N ASN A 884 -47.37 -3.00 25.28
CA ASN A 884 -47.85 -3.24 26.65
C ASN A 884 -47.04 -2.53 27.75
N ARG A 885 -46.01 -1.75 27.43
CA ARG A 885 -45.16 -1.03 28.42
C ARG A 885 -45.02 0.47 28.11
N LEU A 886 -46.15 1.13 27.85
CA LEU A 886 -46.19 2.58 27.71
C LEU A 886 -45.60 3.26 28.95
N ASN A 887 -44.79 4.30 28.73
CA ASN A 887 -44.20 5.17 29.76
C ASN A 887 -43.16 4.55 30.70
N TRP A 888 -42.70 3.32 30.53
CA TRP A 888 -41.72 2.72 31.45
C TRP A 888 -40.41 3.53 31.50
N THR A 889 -39.81 3.79 30.34
CA THR A 889 -38.54 4.55 30.23
C THR A 889 -38.71 6.01 30.63
N LEU A 890 -39.85 6.61 30.32
CA LEU A 890 -40.19 7.98 30.74
C LEU A 890 -40.38 8.06 32.26
N GLY A 891 -41.02 7.07 32.86
CA GLY A 891 -41.25 6.97 34.31
C GLY A 891 -39.94 6.85 35.07
N LYS A 892 -39.06 5.93 34.65
CA LYS A 892 -37.73 5.76 35.23
C LYS A 892 -36.89 7.03 35.14
N ALA A 893 -36.84 7.65 33.96
CA ALA A 893 -36.08 8.90 33.78
C ALA A 893 -36.61 10.05 34.64
N LYS A 894 -37.93 10.15 34.84
CA LYS A 894 -38.54 11.12 35.77
C LYS A 894 -38.20 10.86 37.23
N GLN A 895 -38.24 9.60 37.67
CA GLN A 895 -37.84 9.23 39.04
C GLN A 895 -36.37 9.58 39.32
N LEU A 896 -35.51 9.42 38.31
CA LEU A 896 -34.08 9.74 38.41
C LEU A 896 -33.75 11.22 38.13
N ASN A 897 -34.77 12.04 37.81
CA ASN A 897 -34.63 13.45 37.42
C ASN A 897 -33.64 13.67 36.25
N ILE A 898 -33.75 12.83 35.20
CA ILE A 898 -32.91 12.86 34.00
C ILE A 898 -33.70 13.46 32.82
N THR A 899 -33.02 14.23 31.97
CA THR A 899 -33.65 14.82 30.78
C THR A 899 -34.10 13.73 29.81
N THR A 900 -35.32 13.84 29.29
CA THR A 900 -35.88 12.87 28.32
C THR A 900 -36.10 13.47 26.95
N ALA A 901 -35.82 12.71 25.88
CA ALA A 901 -36.11 13.11 24.50
C ALA A 901 -36.65 11.96 23.67
N LYS A 902 -37.47 12.27 22.64
CA LYS A 902 -37.90 11.31 21.60
C LYS A 902 -37.26 11.63 20.26
N LEU A 903 -37.07 10.63 19.41
CA LEU A 903 -36.60 10.86 18.04
C LEU A 903 -37.61 11.73 17.25
N PRO A 904 -37.15 12.65 16.39
CA PRO A 904 -38.00 13.60 15.67
C PRO A 904 -38.68 12.97 14.43
N LEU A 905 -39.24 11.77 14.56
CA LEU A 905 -39.76 10.98 13.42
C LEU A 905 -40.83 11.75 12.62
N ASP A 906 -41.73 12.44 13.31
CA ASP A 906 -42.85 13.16 12.70
C ASP A 906 -42.46 14.41 11.94
N LYS A 907 -41.28 14.96 12.23
CA LYS A 907 -40.73 16.13 11.56
C LYS A 907 -40.15 15.78 10.19
N TYR A 908 -39.60 14.56 10.05
CA TYR A 908 -38.78 14.20 8.89
C TYR A 908 -39.42 13.12 8.00
N VAL A 909 -40.36 12.31 8.49
CA VAL A 909 -40.93 11.20 7.71
C VAL A 909 -42.43 11.03 7.92
N ARG A 910 -43.18 10.84 6.82
CA ARG A 910 -44.61 10.51 6.86
C ARG A 910 -44.83 9.05 7.23
N TRP A 911 -45.38 8.83 8.42
CA TRP A 911 -45.67 7.50 8.96
C TRP A 911 -47.02 6.97 8.44
N HIS A 912 -47.02 5.84 7.74
CA HIS A 912 -48.22 5.30 7.09
C HIS A 912 -48.84 4.12 7.85
N SER A 913 -48.05 3.27 8.52
CA SER A 913 -48.61 2.14 9.26
C SER A 913 -47.74 1.65 10.42
N GLY A 914 -48.38 1.11 11.46
CA GLY A 914 -47.73 0.56 12.65
C GLY A 914 -47.39 1.62 13.72
N THR A 915 -46.91 1.16 14.88
CA THR A 915 -46.49 2.05 15.98
C THR A 915 -45.14 2.71 15.68
N LYS A 916 -44.95 3.94 16.20
CA LYS A 916 -43.70 4.73 16.09
C LYS A 916 -42.61 4.28 17.08
N SER A 917 -42.77 3.10 17.67
CA SER A 917 -41.72 2.44 18.45
C SER A 917 -40.75 1.76 17.49
N LEU A 918 -39.46 1.98 17.71
CA LEU A 918 -38.36 1.40 16.94
C LEU A 918 -37.61 0.37 17.78
N THR A 919 -36.98 -0.60 17.13
CA THR A 919 -36.11 -1.57 17.80
C THR A 919 -34.79 -0.94 18.23
N LEU A 920 -34.08 -1.53 19.20
CA LEU A 920 -32.85 -0.94 19.74
C LEU A 920 -31.83 -0.62 18.64
N ASN A 921 -31.60 -1.58 17.74
CA ASN A 921 -30.66 -1.41 16.63
C ASN A 921 -31.07 -0.32 15.64
N GLN A 922 -32.37 -0.07 15.46
CA GLN A 922 -32.85 1.04 14.62
C GLN A 922 -32.56 2.39 15.28
N VAL A 923 -32.75 2.50 16.60
CA VAL A 923 -32.42 3.73 17.34
C VAL A 923 -30.92 4.00 17.27
N VAL A 924 -30.09 2.99 17.58
CA VAL A 924 -28.62 3.10 17.50
C VAL A 924 -28.17 3.46 16.08
N GLY A 925 -28.70 2.80 15.06
CA GLY A 925 -28.37 3.08 13.66
C GLY A 925 -28.75 4.51 13.22
N ILE A 926 -29.90 5.03 13.68
CA ILE A 926 -30.30 6.42 13.43
C ILE A 926 -29.31 7.39 14.07
N LEU A 927 -28.94 7.19 15.34
CA LEU A 927 -27.99 8.07 16.03
C LEU A 927 -26.63 8.08 15.33
N LEU A 928 -26.13 6.90 14.94
CA LEU A 928 -24.86 6.76 14.22
C LEU A 928 -24.87 7.52 12.89
N ASP A 929 -25.91 7.32 12.07
CA ASP A 929 -26.02 7.95 10.75
C ASP A 929 -26.21 9.47 10.84
N VAL A 930 -26.95 9.98 11.84
CA VAL A 930 -27.12 11.43 12.07
C VAL A 930 -25.80 12.09 12.43
N VAL A 931 -25.00 11.45 13.30
CA VAL A 931 -23.67 11.96 13.66
C VAL A 931 -22.74 11.94 12.45
N GLN A 932 -22.73 10.86 11.67
CA GLN A 932 -21.88 10.75 10.48
C GLN A 932 -22.21 11.79 9.40
N ASN A 933 -23.50 12.02 9.15
CA ASN A 933 -23.96 12.89 8.06
C ASN A 933 -24.07 14.37 8.47
N GLY A 934 -23.57 14.75 9.66
CA GLY A 934 -23.57 16.13 10.12
C GLY A 934 -24.95 16.68 10.50
N GLY A 935 -25.86 15.83 10.97
CA GLY A 935 -27.18 16.24 11.47
C GLY A 935 -28.38 15.96 10.54
N ASP A 936 -28.20 15.20 9.45
CA ASP A 936 -29.31 14.87 8.53
C ASP A 936 -30.19 13.73 9.05
N TRP A 937 -31.26 14.12 9.78
CA TRP A 937 -32.27 13.21 10.29
C TRP A 937 -33.08 12.49 9.21
N SER A 938 -33.34 13.12 8.07
CA SER A 938 -34.22 12.56 7.03
C SER A 938 -33.61 11.31 6.42
N SER A 939 -32.35 11.38 5.99
CA SER A 939 -31.65 10.23 5.40
C SER A 939 -31.44 9.11 6.42
N ALA A 940 -31.05 9.45 7.65
CA ALA A 940 -30.83 8.49 8.73
C ALA A 940 -32.12 7.72 9.08
N ILE A 941 -33.26 8.40 9.21
CA ILE A 941 -34.54 7.75 9.53
C ILE A 941 -35.01 6.87 8.35
N VAL A 942 -34.93 7.35 7.11
CA VAL A 942 -35.37 6.56 5.93
C VAL A 942 -34.52 5.31 5.73
N LYS A 943 -33.22 5.38 6.02
CA LYS A 943 -32.29 4.23 5.91
C LYS A 943 -32.58 3.15 6.95
N ASN A 944 -32.84 3.54 8.20
CA ASN A 944 -32.95 2.60 9.32
C ASN A 944 -34.39 2.14 9.59
N VAL A 945 -35.41 2.90 9.20
CA VAL A 945 -36.82 2.52 9.43
C VAL A 945 -37.32 1.57 8.33
N PRO A 946 -37.98 0.44 8.67
CA PRO A 946 -38.51 -0.49 7.68
C PRO A 946 -39.50 0.15 6.71
N LYS A 947 -39.26 0.02 5.40
CA LYS A 947 -40.09 0.60 4.32
C LYS A 947 -41.60 0.33 4.49
N ARG A 948 -41.99 -0.84 5.01
CA ARG A 948 -43.38 -1.20 5.28
C ARG A 948 -44.13 -0.23 6.23
N LYS A 949 -43.41 0.53 7.06
CA LYS A 949 -43.98 1.55 7.96
C LYS A 949 -44.19 2.89 7.23
N LEU A 950 -43.49 3.09 6.12
CA LEU A 950 -43.44 4.33 5.33
C LEU A 950 -44.29 4.28 4.05
N VAL A 951 -44.80 3.10 3.67
CA VAL A 951 -45.60 2.89 2.45
C VAL A 951 -47.04 2.48 2.84
N PRO A 952 -48.07 3.00 2.15
CA PRO A 952 -49.46 2.57 2.36
C PRO A 952 -49.63 1.07 2.12
N LYS A 953 -50.34 0.39 3.02
CA LYS A 953 -50.57 -1.06 2.98
C LYS A 953 -51.93 -1.41 2.38
N ASN A 954 -52.01 -2.55 1.71
CA ASN A 954 -53.27 -3.25 1.44
C ASN A 954 -53.72 -3.99 2.72
N THR A 955 -54.75 -3.48 3.39
CA THR A 955 -55.10 -3.80 4.80
C THR A 955 -55.85 -5.10 5.02
N GLU A 956 -56.41 -5.71 3.98
CA GLU A 956 -57.38 -6.80 4.10
C GLU A 956 -56.73 -8.17 4.40
N CYS A 957 -55.73 -8.56 3.62
CA CYS A 957 -54.95 -9.79 3.83
C CYS A 957 -54.27 -9.82 5.22
N SER A 958 -53.79 -8.67 5.71
CA SER A 958 -53.19 -8.59 7.06
C SER A 958 -54.20 -8.84 8.18
N LYS A 959 -55.47 -8.45 8.00
CA LYS A 959 -56.54 -8.72 8.98
C LYS A 959 -56.91 -10.20 8.98
N GLN A 960 -57.05 -10.81 7.79
CA GLN A 960 -57.35 -12.24 7.65
C GLN A 960 -56.28 -13.14 8.30
N ILE A 961 -54.99 -12.84 8.12
CA ILE A 961 -53.90 -13.60 8.75
C ILE A 961 -53.96 -13.49 10.28
N ARG A 962 -54.25 -12.31 10.85
CA ARG A 962 -54.38 -12.14 12.30
C ARG A 962 -55.58 -12.91 12.85
N GLN A 963 -56.70 -12.88 12.15
CA GLN A 963 -57.90 -13.60 12.53
C GLN A 963 -57.64 -15.11 12.54
N ALA A 964 -57.05 -15.66 11.47
CA ALA A 964 -56.69 -17.07 11.40
C ALA A 964 -55.69 -17.50 12.50
N GLN A 965 -54.76 -16.63 12.89
CA GLN A 965 -53.85 -16.90 14.02
C GLN A 965 -54.58 -16.92 15.36
N PHE A 966 -55.56 -16.03 15.55
CA PHE A 966 -56.37 -15.96 16.75
C PHE A 966 -57.29 -17.19 16.87
N ASP A 967 -57.97 -17.55 15.80
CA ASP A 967 -58.88 -18.71 15.75
C ASP A 967 -58.12 -20.03 15.99
N ARG A 968 -56.94 -20.18 15.36
CA ARG A 968 -56.02 -21.30 15.63
C ARG A 968 -55.65 -21.39 17.11
N MET A 969 -55.25 -20.28 17.73
CA MET A 969 -54.81 -20.27 19.12
C MET A 969 -55.97 -20.61 20.07
N ARG A 970 -57.17 -20.10 19.79
CA ARG A 970 -58.39 -20.42 20.53
C ARG A 970 -58.72 -21.91 20.46
N TYR A 971 -58.67 -22.50 19.25
CA TYR A 971 -58.91 -23.94 19.04
C TYR A 971 -57.92 -24.83 19.80
N LEU A 972 -56.64 -24.48 19.80
CA LEU A 972 -55.64 -25.25 20.54
C LEU A 972 -55.89 -25.17 22.05
N LEU A 973 -56.17 -23.97 22.58
CA LEU A 973 -56.42 -23.80 24.02
C LEU A 973 -57.66 -24.57 24.49
N SER A 974 -58.73 -24.62 23.69
CA SER A 974 -59.97 -25.34 24.04
C SER A 974 -59.84 -26.87 24.08
N MET A 975 -58.72 -27.44 23.62
CA MET A 975 -58.46 -28.88 23.65
C MET A 975 -57.72 -29.35 24.91
N VAL A 976 -57.22 -28.40 25.72
CA VAL A 976 -56.43 -28.66 26.95
C VAL A 976 -57.19 -28.23 28.20
N ASP A 977 -58.26 -27.48 28.02
CA ASP A 977 -59.29 -27.22 29.03
C ASP A 977 -60.30 -28.38 29.01
#